data_AF-A0A517P0P4-F1
#
_entry.id   AF-A0A517P0P4-F1
#
_cell.length_a   1.000
_cell.length_b   1.000
_cell.length_c   1.000
_cell.angle_alpha   90.00
_cell.angle_beta   90.00
_cell.angle_gamma   90.00
#
_symmetry.space_group_name_H-M   'P 1'
#
loop_
_entity.id
_entity.type
_entity.pdbx_description
1 polymer ?
#
loop_
_entity_poly.entity_id
_entity_poly.type
_entity_poly.pdbx_seq_one_letter_code
_entity_poly.pdbx_strand_id
1 'polypeptide(L)'
;MLMTAGLSNFASADIQPSVTASIFDGQHVPQSSLWAIRHADSLPAEQQLRFLESWLLPNHVNQDVRVTCDFVTPESVPQETLRDYSPKDFIVSPLIRLLDLSEEHDSLDRLATAVDNLRSSKGDGHLAANKAANTVAVDIVAALIALQARSTSDDQQTEAAQLISDSLKSFTKQPAGQEQNRDAVLIALATVCERPKLAAHISSSATMVESRYRPAQHQEAWHRHLYATLNKLRRSITVDDQQSAGEPIDQTIRSDQWHWVPRRTAETIGNGYPISSWRLNRGSAFCTQSNSDDALFFASPMSGDIQSQAKIFGAGMRRGHIRLAGDLWAAPAFDPNQVAVGQTDGSIQTIDLVPPFWDVANSQPVRYHTAIQKGELQTAFNGRIVHRQSIATADNLPLSPWVSLRSCFRANSGMENVRISGDIRVPDKILMITAKSLRDWNDYYSSRTNPNAWKATQTSEVGSLEIRSEQDHRLTNGSHAPRLLTYNRPVLEDGTIEFDYWYQPDRTLVHPVVGDHALLITDSSIAIHQITRGLSERRLIRSDNVQWVLRDATTPLARGQWNRMRIEFVGSTVTFYLNDQPIHELQSPADYRRRLGLFHYADQTQARVRHASWTGKWDKTIPPVQRQDLARIPAWLAVDESQRISQTLAYRFDANSIELGQLKITSGGGESTITPTDDGVTVVRPAVKAYREAKLALPVQLTGDFDITAGFKNLIVESETGKIGVIMLEADLGASDETNEDGFQTVMMQLRERHSGDSVGQLMTLKKIRGESARHYSPGTISLARSGKLRLSRRGATIYAFLAENDSQQFCLIGQSACSTADLPTDGIRLGSQIQGTSGKTTVQWIGVDIRSETLVARQLPSRVAQKRSLQQLNDERKRLTQSFHYDFKAGVPPSELFYFWNRNQSPGLEPTDDGLIIVSPGTRGYASAGLVFQPTVRGDFDITIEFDPAGLAKATNGTNSSVGLQIEPPGGMQLNSFAESTADAFATRAQQRLRLPTNPRSYDYLRLGTQTGIADQLRIAQRDQSIYLIAGNSKSDQQWIIAARNVETTSLTPGGIRMLVHTGDAEKTSRVLLKSLDIRATQPIPIPSEKEAVPALNNSPSMIQSLLDRFQP
;
A
#
# COMPACT_ATOMS: atom_id res chain seq x y z
N MET A 1 -48.70 32.02 26.46
CA MET A 1 -49.71 33.00 26.01
C MET A 1 -49.16 34.41 25.70
N LEU A 2 -47.97 34.81 26.16
CA LEU A 2 -47.36 36.12 25.77
C LEU A 2 -46.50 36.09 24.48
N MET A 3 -46.25 34.92 23.88
CA MET A 3 -45.49 34.81 22.62
C MET A 3 -46.35 34.97 21.36
N THR A 4 -47.67 34.81 21.43
CA THR A 4 -48.55 34.90 20.25
C THR A 4 -48.78 36.34 19.78
N ALA A 5 -48.60 37.35 20.65
CA ALA A 5 -48.81 38.75 20.31
C ALA A 5 -47.62 39.42 19.59
N GLY A 6 -46.43 38.81 19.63
CA GLY A 6 -45.23 39.34 18.94
C GLY A 6 -45.09 38.89 17.49
N LEU A 7 -45.72 37.78 17.10
CA LEU A 7 -45.58 37.17 15.77
C LEU A 7 -46.39 37.90 14.68
N SER A 8 -47.47 38.60 15.04
CA SER A 8 -48.28 39.36 14.08
C SER A 8 -47.58 40.61 13.54
N ASN A 9 -46.59 41.16 14.25
CA ASN A 9 -45.88 42.36 13.80
C ASN A 9 -44.71 42.10 12.84
N PHE A 10 -44.20 40.87 12.77
CA PHE A 10 -43.12 40.50 11.84
C PHE A 10 -43.59 40.11 10.43
N ALA A 11 -44.90 39.88 10.24
CA ALA A 11 -45.47 39.48 8.96
C ALA A 11 -45.64 40.62 7.94
N SER A 12 -45.25 41.87 8.28
CA SER A 12 -45.48 43.06 7.44
C SER A 12 -44.21 43.75 6.92
N ALA A 13 -43.02 43.21 7.19
CA ALA A 13 -41.76 43.73 6.65
C ALA A 13 -41.16 42.70 5.69
N ASP A 14 -40.76 43.15 4.49
CA ASP A 14 -40.00 42.41 3.48
C ASP A 14 -38.63 41.96 4.02
N ILE A 15 -38.63 40.98 4.93
CA ILE A 15 -37.44 40.33 5.45
C ILE A 15 -37.22 39.08 4.61
N GLN A 16 -36.06 39.00 3.97
CA GLN A 16 -35.70 37.86 3.13
C GLN A 16 -35.87 36.53 3.89
N PRO A 17 -36.41 35.47 3.26
CA PRO A 17 -36.56 34.14 3.85
C PRO A 17 -35.27 33.56 4.49
N SER A 18 -34.10 34.01 4.01
CA SER A 18 -32.78 33.67 4.56
C SER A 18 -32.52 34.19 5.98
N VAL A 19 -33.14 35.32 6.37
CA VAL A 19 -32.99 35.92 7.71
C VAL A 19 -33.97 35.28 8.70
N THR A 20 -35.21 34.98 8.26
CA THR A 20 -36.17 34.22 9.06
C THR A 20 -35.67 32.79 9.29
N ALA A 21 -35.07 32.16 8.27
CA ALA A 21 -34.39 30.89 8.42
C ALA A 21 -33.26 30.98 9.45
N SER A 22 -32.38 31.99 9.42
CA SER A 22 -31.27 32.09 10.39
C SER A 22 -31.69 32.41 11.83
N ILE A 23 -32.84 33.08 12.03
CA ILE A 23 -33.42 33.35 13.36
C ILE A 23 -33.98 32.05 13.99
N PHE A 24 -34.49 31.13 13.17
CA PHE A 24 -35.12 29.88 13.63
C PHE A 24 -34.28 28.62 13.37
N ASP A 25 -33.08 28.71 12.78
CA ASP A 25 -32.18 27.61 12.36
C ASP A 25 -31.57 26.78 13.52
N GLY A 26 -32.24 26.76 14.66
CA GLY A 26 -31.84 26.04 15.85
C GLY A 26 -32.89 26.08 16.96
N GLN A 27 -33.99 26.82 16.81
CA GLN A 27 -35.09 26.76 17.77
C GLN A 27 -36.02 25.61 17.41
N HIS A 28 -36.43 24.84 18.41
CA HIS A 28 -37.54 23.91 18.27
C HIS A 28 -38.77 24.64 17.74
N VAL A 29 -39.14 24.35 16.49
CA VAL A 29 -40.38 24.83 15.90
C VAL A 29 -41.52 24.40 16.84
N PRO A 30 -42.48 25.27 17.19
CA PRO A 30 -43.63 24.95 18.06
C PRO A 30 -44.54 23.80 17.59
N GLN A 31 -44.15 23.10 16.53
CA GLN A 31 -44.89 22.08 15.79
C GLN A 31 -43.97 20.96 15.27
N SER A 32 -42.95 20.56 16.03
CA SER A 32 -42.10 19.40 15.68
C SER A 32 -42.84 18.07 15.93
N SER A 33 -42.38 16.98 15.32
CA SER A 33 -42.93 15.63 15.52
C SER A 33 -42.88 15.19 16.99
N LEU A 34 -41.77 15.46 17.68
CA LEU A 34 -41.61 15.17 19.10
C LEU A 34 -42.55 16.02 19.97
N TRP A 35 -42.79 17.29 19.59
CA TRP A 35 -43.78 18.11 20.27
C TRP A 35 -45.19 17.54 20.10
N ALA A 36 -45.57 17.16 18.88
CA ALA A 36 -46.90 16.61 18.59
C ALA A 36 -47.15 15.33 19.40
N ILE A 37 -46.16 14.43 19.48
CA ILE A 37 -46.26 13.21 20.29
C ILE A 37 -46.41 13.55 21.78
N ARG A 38 -45.54 14.42 22.33
CA ARG A 38 -45.63 14.84 23.75
C ARG A 38 -46.96 15.51 24.08
N HIS A 39 -47.50 16.31 23.15
CA HIS A 39 -48.80 16.90 23.33
C HIS A 39 -49.90 15.83 23.31
N ALA A 40 -49.86 14.91 22.35
CA ALA A 40 -50.80 13.79 22.28
C ALA A 40 -50.76 12.95 23.58
N ASP A 41 -49.58 12.56 24.05
CA ASP A 41 -49.43 11.75 25.26
C ASP A 41 -49.91 12.48 26.54
N SER A 42 -49.97 13.82 26.53
CA SER A 42 -50.55 14.61 27.62
C SER A 42 -52.09 14.66 27.62
N LEU A 43 -52.74 14.18 26.55
CA LEU A 43 -54.20 14.16 26.41
C LEU A 43 -54.79 12.80 26.86
N PRO A 44 -56.08 12.73 27.25
CA PRO A 44 -56.77 11.47 27.48
C PRO A 44 -56.82 10.58 26.23
N ALA A 45 -56.82 9.24 26.39
CA ALA A 45 -56.69 8.24 25.32
C ALA A 45 -57.52 8.53 24.04
N GLU A 46 -58.82 8.78 24.16
CA GLU A 46 -59.67 9.09 22.99
C GLU A 46 -59.30 10.40 22.27
N GLN A 47 -58.74 11.36 23.00
CA GLN A 47 -58.29 12.63 22.44
C GLN A 47 -56.91 12.51 21.78
N GLN A 48 -56.07 11.55 22.20
CA GLN A 48 -54.76 11.29 21.59
C GLN A 48 -54.92 10.89 20.12
N LEU A 49 -55.76 9.87 19.86
CA LEU A 49 -56.06 9.39 18.50
C LEU A 49 -56.61 10.51 17.62
N ARG A 50 -57.64 11.24 18.10
CA ARG A 50 -58.25 12.34 17.32
C ARG A 50 -57.24 13.45 17.01
N PHE A 51 -56.40 13.80 17.97
CA PHE A 51 -55.36 14.81 17.76
C PHE A 51 -54.37 14.37 16.70
N LEU A 52 -53.80 13.15 16.82
CA LEU A 52 -52.82 12.63 15.86
C LEU A 52 -53.42 12.41 14.45
N GLU A 53 -54.68 11.97 14.36
CA GLU A 53 -55.42 11.90 13.09
C GLU A 53 -55.58 13.28 12.46
N SER A 54 -55.97 14.29 13.25
CA SER A 54 -56.09 15.68 12.76
C SER A 54 -54.75 16.33 12.42
N TRP A 55 -53.66 15.85 13.03
CA TRP A 55 -52.31 16.27 12.70
C TRP A 55 -51.91 15.72 11.32
N LEU A 56 -52.11 14.42 11.12
CA LEU A 56 -51.66 13.69 9.93
C LEU A 56 -52.53 13.97 8.70
N LEU A 57 -53.85 13.91 8.85
CA LEU A 57 -54.81 13.97 7.75
C LEU A 57 -55.37 15.38 7.53
N PRO A 58 -55.69 15.74 6.27
CA PRO A 58 -56.33 17.01 5.97
C PRO A 58 -57.65 17.22 6.72
N ASN A 59 -57.89 18.43 7.20
CA ASN A 59 -59.10 18.90 7.88
C ASN A 59 -59.29 20.42 7.67
N HIS A 60 -60.24 21.03 8.37
CA HIS A 60 -60.57 22.45 8.23
C HIS A 60 -59.46 23.42 8.66
N VAL A 61 -58.50 22.98 9.49
CA VAL A 61 -57.35 23.77 9.97
C VAL A 61 -56.07 23.47 9.17
N ASN A 62 -55.90 22.22 8.73
CA ASN A 62 -54.73 21.75 7.99
C ASN A 62 -55.16 21.13 6.66
N GLN A 63 -54.79 21.71 5.52
CA GLN A 63 -55.17 21.19 4.19
C GLN A 63 -54.16 20.18 3.60
N ASP A 64 -53.08 19.86 4.33
CA ASP A 64 -51.98 19.00 3.87
C ASP A 64 -51.91 17.67 4.63
N VAL A 65 -51.41 16.64 3.94
CA VAL A 65 -51.01 15.38 4.60
C VAL A 65 -49.65 15.60 5.27
N ARG A 66 -49.60 15.50 6.60
CA ARG A 66 -48.38 15.80 7.38
C ARG A 66 -47.70 14.54 7.90
N VAL A 67 -46.95 13.86 7.02
CA VAL A 67 -46.03 12.82 7.46
C VAL A 67 -44.69 13.47 7.78
N THR A 68 -44.36 13.51 9.07
CA THR A 68 -43.13 14.15 9.59
C THR A 68 -42.40 13.22 10.54
N CYS A 69 -41.09 13.39 10.66
CA CYS A 69 -40.28 12.72 11.68
C CYS A 69 -39.31 13.66 12.40
N ASP A 70 -39.08 13.38 13.68
CA ASP A 70 -37.97 13.90 14.47
C ASP A 70 -37.02 12.74 14.81
N PHE A 71 -35.81 13.08 15.24
CA PHE A 71 -34.81 12.11 15.63
C PHE A 71 -34.42 12.28 17.10
N VAL A 72 -34.31 11.17 17.82
CA VAL A 72 -34.04 11.15 19.27
C VAL A 72 -33.00 10.09 19.63
N THR A 73 -32.13 10.39 20.57
CA THR A 73 -31.20 9.41 21.17
C THR A 73 -31.31 9.49 22.69
N PRO A 74 -30.82 8.48 23.45
CA PRO A 74 -30.77 8.53 24.91
C PRO A 74 -30.03 9.74 25.49
N GLU A 75 -29.24 10.44 24.67
CA GLU A 75 -28.47 11.61 25.06
C GLU A 75 -29.08 12.94 24.58
N SER A 76 -30.03 12.89 23.64
CA SER A 76 -30.69 14.08 23.09
C SER A 76 -31.96 14.43 23.85
N VAL A 77 -32.65 13.46 24.47
CA VAL A 77 -33.90 13.68 25.21
C VAL A 77 -33.83 13.02 26.59
N PRO A 78 -34.67 13.41 27.56
CA PRO A 78 -34.77 12.72 28.85
C PRO A 78 -35.13 11.25 28.67
N GLN A 79 -34.59 10.36 29.49
CA GLN A 79 -34.88 8.91 29.40
C GLN A 79 -36.37 8.59 29.52
N GLU A 80 -37.11 9.37 30.31
CA GLU A 80 -38.57 9.24 30.47
C GLU A 80 -39.28 9.34 29.11
N THR A 81 -38.83 10.25 28.23
CA THR A 81 -39.37 10.39 26.87
C THR A 81 -39.20 9.12 26.01
N LEU A 82 -38.21 8.27 26.32
CA LEU A 82 -37.96 7.00 25.60
C LEU A 82 -38.63 5.79 26.26
N ARG A 83 -39.15 5.91 27.48
CA ARG A 83 -39.83 4.82 28.19
C ARG A 83 -41.27 4.66 27.74
N ASP A 84 -41.95 5.78 27.50
CA ASP A 84 -43.40 5.81 27.20
C ASP A 84 -43.71 5.51 25.72
N TYR A 85 -42.70 5.52 24.86
CA TYR A 85 -42.79 5.17 23.46
C TYR A 85 -41.45 4.61 22.99
N SER A 86 -41.46 3.46 22.29
CA SER A 86 -40.26 2.85 21.73
C SER A 86 -39.98 3.41 20.33
N PRO A 87 -39.03 4.36 20.15
CA PRO A 87 -38.73 4.86 18.82
C PRO A 87 -38.20 3.75 17.92
N LYS A 88 -38.75 3.65 16.70
CA LYS A 88 -38.23 2.74 15.69
C LYS A 88 -36.91 3.31 15.15
N ASP A 89 -35.80 2.65 15.45
CA ASP A 89 -34.45 3.09 15.05
C ASP A 89 -34.16 4.57 15.35
N PHE A 90 -34.55 5.08 16.53
CA PHE A 90 -34.33 6.49 16.93
C PHE A 90 -35.12 7.53 16.11
N ILE A 91 -36.09 7.09 15.32
CA ILE A 91 -37.04 7.92 14.57
C ILE A 91 -38.35 8.01 15.35
N VAL A 92 -38.82 9.23 15.61
CA VAL A 92 -40.15 9.48 16.20
C VAL A 92 -41.05 10.12 15.15
N SER A 93 -42.27 9.62 15.03
CA SER A 93 -43.25 10.18 14.08
C SER A 93 -44.67 10.09 14.64
N PRO A 94 -45.48 11.17 14.49
CA PRO A 94 -46.92 11.12 14.78
C PRO A 94 -47.64 9.99 14.04
N LEU A 95 -47.16 9.62 12.84
CA LEU A 95 -47.71 8.49 12.08
C LEU A 95 -47.47 7.16 12.81
N ILE A 96 -46.24 6.90 13.28
CA ILE A 96 -45.94 5.64 13.99
C ILE A 96 -46.76 5.56 15.28
N ARG A 97 -46.79 6.65 16.07
CA ARG A 97 -47.58 6.70 17.30
C ARG A 97 -49.07 6.51 17.04
N LEU A 98 -49.60 7.09 15.96
CA LEU A 98 -50.98 6.89 15.54
C LEU A 98 -51.25 5.42 15.17
N LEU A 99 -50.35 4.77 14.42
CA LEU A 99 -50.50 3.35 14.06
C LEU A 99 -50.50 2.45 15.31
N ASP A 100 -49.58 2.69 16.25
CA ASP A 100 -49.50 1.93 17.51
C ASP A 100 -50.79 2.10 18.33
N LEU A 101 -51.24 3.34 18.55
CA LEU A 101 -52.50 3.62 19.27
C LEU A 101 -53.73 3.08 18.54
N SER A 102 -53.76 3.17 17.21
CA SER A 102 -54.88 2.65 16.43
C SER A 102 -54.97 1.13 16.53
N GLU A 103 -53.85 0.43 16.65
CA GLU A 103 -53.84 -1.01 16.95
C GLU A 103 -54.27 -1.30 18.40
N GLU A 104 -53.77 -0.54 19.38
CA GLU A 104 -54.13 -0.68 20.79
C GLU A 104 -55.64 -0.48 21.04
N HIS A 105 -56.29 0.36 20.23
CA HIS A 105 -57.71 0.70 20.32
C HIS A 105 -58.61 0.09 19.23
N ASP A 106 -58.12 -0.91 18.48
CA ASP A 106 -58.88 -1.60 17.41
C ASP A 106 -59.53 -0.64 16.39
N SER A 107 -58.83 0.42 16.00
CA SER A 107 -59.33 1.48 15.11
C SER A 107 -58.57 1.61 13.78
N LEU A 108 -57.72 0.63 13.45
CA LEU A 108 -56.98 0.58 12.18
C LEU A 108 -57.89 0.62 10.94
N ASP A 109 -59.03 -0.08 10.95
CA ASP A 109 -59.98 -0.09 9.82
C ASP A 109 -60.58 1.30 9.55
N ARG A 110 -60.85 2.05 10.61
CA ARG A 110 -61.34 3.44 10.53
C ARG A 110 -60.30 4.33 9.88
N LEU A 111 -59.04 4.19 10.28
CA LEU A 111 -57.92 4.93 9.72
C LEU A 111 -57.67 4.55 8.25
N ALA A 112 -57.72 3.25 7.93
CA ALA A 112 -57.62 2.74 6.55
C ALA A 112 -58.69 3.37 5.65
N THR A 113 -59.96 3.35 6.10
CA THR A 113 -61.08 3.96 5.37
C THR A 113 -60.87 5.45 5.12
N ALA A 114 -60.36 6.19 6.12
CA ALA A 114 -60.07 7.61 5.97
C ALA A 114 -58.97 7.88 4.92
N VAL A 115 -57.93 7.06 4.89
CA VAL A 115 -56.83 7.16 3.93
C VAL A 115 -57.28 6.73 2.53
N ASP A 116 -58.08 5.68 2.39
CA ASP A 116 -58.60 5.24 1.09
C ASP A 116 -59.59 6.23 0.47
N ASN A 117 -60.40 6.90 1.30
CA ASN A 117 -61.22 8.03 0.86
C ASN A 117 -60.34 9.17 0.31
N LEU A 118 -59.22 9.46 0.94
CA LEU A 118 -58.26 10.46 0.45
C LEU A 118 -57.63 10.02 -0.87
N ARG A 119 -57.22 8.74 -1.00
CA ARG A 119 -56.68 8.15 -2.24
C ARG A 119 -57.69 8.16 -3.38
N SER A 120 -58.97 7.95 -3.09
CA SER A 120 -60.05 7.86 -4.08
C SER A 120 -60.68 9.22 -4.41
N SER A 121 -60.45 10.26 -3.59
CA SER A 121 -61.03 11.59 -3.79
C SER A 121 -60.62 12.22 -5.12
N LYS A 122 -61.61 12.59 -5.94
CA LYS A 122 -61.43 13.44 -7.14
C LYS A 122 -61.71 14.88 -6.74
N GLY A 123 -60.83 15.47 -5.92
CA GLY A 123 -61.03 16.84 -5.45
C GLY A 123 -60.99 17.86 -6.59
N ASP A 124 -61.69 18.99 -6.42
CA ASP A 124 -61.51 20.20 -7.24
C ASP A 124 -60.57 21.18 -6.49
N GLY A 125 -59.73 21.93 -7.23
CA GLY A 125 -58.91 23.01 -6.67
C GLY A 125 -57.71 22.57 -5.81
N HIS A 126 -57.50 23.24 -4.66
CA HIS A 126 -56.29 23.11 -3.81
C HIS A 126 -56.07 21.69 -3.27
N LEU A 127 -57.16 20.94 -3.02
CA LEU A 127 -57.11 19.55 -2.54
C LEU A 127 -56.53 18.58 -3.58
N ALA A 128 -56.76 18.82 -4.88
CA ALA A 128 -56.22 18.03 -5.97
C ALA A 128 -54.71 18.28 -6.17
N ALA A 129 -54.29 19.54 -6.03
CA ALA A 129 -52.88 19.92 -6.08
C ALA A 129 -52.10 19.34 -4.88
N ASN A 130 -52.67 19.40 -3.67
CA ASN A 130 -52.07 18.81 -2.46
C ASN A 130 -52.02 17.29 -2.52
N LYS A 131 -53.04 16.63 -3.09
CA LYS A 131 -53.01 15.19 -3.36
C LYS A 131 -51.90 14.82 -4.35
N ALA A 132 -51.79 15.55 -5.46
CA ALA A 132 -50.74 15.32 -6.45
C ALA A 132 -49.33 15.47 -5.84
N ALA A 133 -49.14 16.44 -4.94
CA ALA A 133 -47.87 16.66 -4.24
C ALA A 133 -47.55 15.62 -3.16
N ASN A 134 -48.57 15.00 -2.53
CA ASN A 134 -48.42 14.06 -1.40
C ASN A 134 -48.80 12.61 -1.74
N THR A 135 -48.93 12.26 -3.03
CA THR A 135 -49.39 10.92 -3.44
C THR A 135 -48.50 9.82 -2.85
N VAL A 136 -47.19 10.03 -2.83
CA VAL A 136 -46.21 9.11 -2.23
C VAL A 136 -46.45 8.91 -0.73
N ALA A 137 -46.63 10.00 0.03
CA ALA A 137 -46.89 9.92 1.47
C ALA A 137 -48.20 9.20 1.78
N VAL A 138 -49.26 9.44 1.00
CA VAL A 138 -50.56 8.78 1.20
C VAL A 138 -50.48 7.28 0.90
N ASP A 139 -49.83 6.88 -0.20
CA ASP A 139 -49.64 5.47 -0.52
C ASP A 139 -48.76 4.74 0.50
N ILE A 140 -47.73 5.41 1.02
CA ILE A 140 -46.91 4.88 2.12
C ILE A 140 -47.74 4.71 3.39
N VAL A 141 -48.57 5.68 3.78
CA VAL A 141 -49.45 5.57 4.95
C VAL A 141 -50.39 4.36 4.80
N ALA A 142 -51.01 4.20 3.62
CA ALA A 142 -51.88 3.05 3.34
C ALA A 142 -51.13 1.71 3.48
N ALA A 143 -49.92 1.61 2.91
CA ALA A 143 -49.09 0.41 3.04
C ALA A 143 -48.71 0.12 4.50
N LEU A 144 -48.37 1.16 5.28
CA LEU A 144 -47.99 1.01 6.68
C LEU A 144 -49.17 0.57 7.57
N ILE A 145 -50.39 1.06 7.31
CA ILE A 145 -51.61 0.57 7.97
C ILE A 145 -51.81 -0.92 7.70
N ALA A 146 -51.71 -1.34 6.43
CA ALA A 146 -51.84 -2.75 6.05
C ALA A 146 -50.78 -3.64 6.72
N LEU A 147 -49.56 -3.13 6.89
CA LEU A 147 -48.49 -3.85 7.58
C LEU A 147 -48.64 -3.90 9.11
N GLN A 148 -49.37 -2.96 9.73
CA GLN A 148 -49.57 -2.94 11.19
C GLN A 148 -50.67 -3.89 11.64
N ALA A 149 -51.65 -4.21 10.78
CA ALA A 149 -52.77 -5.07 11.16
C ALA A 149 -52.34 -6.49 11.58
N ARG A 150 -52.87 -7.00 12.70
CA ARG A 150 -52.52 -8.32 13.27
C ARG A 150 -52.92 -9.52 12.41
N SER A 151 -53.86 -9.32 11.49
CA SER A 151 -54.47 -10.37 10.65
C SER A 151 -53.98 -10.37 9.20
N THR A 152 -52.88 -9.66 8.90
CA THR A 152 -52.39 -9.48 7.52
C THR A 152 -51.74 -10.76 6.98
N SER A 153 -52.28 -11.29 5.87
CA SER A 153 -51.71 -12.46 5.18
C SER A 153 -50.38 -12.12 4.47
N ASP A 154 -49.57 -13.14 4.16
CA ASP A 154 -48.30 -12.97 3.43
C ASP A 154 -48.50 -12.26 2.07
N ASP A 155 -49.63 -12.52 1.38
CA ASP A 155 -50.00 -11.85 0.12
C ASP A 155 -50.26 -10.35 0.34
N GLN A 156 -50.98 -9.98 1.40
CA GLN A 156 -51.26 -8.59 1.74
C GLN A 156 -49.99 -7.84 2.19
N GLN A 157 -49.07 -8.51 2.89
CA GLN A 157 -47.76 -7.93 3.22
C GLN A 157 -46.92 -7.68 1.97
N THR A 158 -46.99 -8.59 0.99
CA THR A 158 -46.30 -8.46 -0.29
C THR A 158 -46.89 -7.32 -1.13
N GLU A 159 -48.22 -7.18 -1.17
CA GLU A 159 -48.90 -6.07 -1.83
C GLU A 159 -48.52 -4.72 -1.21
N ALA A 160 -48.49 -4.63 0.13
CA ALA A 160 -48.04 -3.44 0.83
C ALA A 160 -46.55 -3.12 0.52
N ALA A 161 -45.68 -4.13 0.47
CA ALA A 161 -44.28 -3.93 0.07
C ALA A 161 -44.14 -3.48 -1.39
N GLN A 162 -44.99 -3.99 -2.29
CA GLN A 162 -45.04 -3.57 -3.69
C GLN A 162 -45.50 -2.11 -3.81
N LEU A 163 -46.53 -1.70 -3.05
CA LEU A 163 -47.00 -0.32 -3.00
C LEU A 163 -45.90 0.64 -2.49
N ILE A 164 -45.14 0.23 -1.46
CA ILE A 164 -43.94 0.97 -1.01
C ILE A 164 -42.92 1.06 -2.15
N SER A 165 -42.60 -0.07 -2.80
CA SER A 165 -41.63 -0.12 -3.90
C SER A 165 -41.97 0.86 -5.03
N ASP A 166 -43.24 0.90 -5.45
CA ASP A 166 -43.70 1.78 -6.51
C ASP A 166 -43.76 3.25 -6.07
N SER A 167 -44.09 3.51 -4.81
CA SER A 167 -44.01 4.85 -4.21
C SER A 167 -42.58 5.38 -4.20
N LEU A 168 -41.58 4.55 -3.85
CA LEU A 168 -40.16 4.91 -3.89
C LEU A 168 -39.70 5.21 -5.33
N LYS A 169 -40.12 4.43 -6.33
CA LYS A 169 -39.83 4.72 -7.74
C LYS A 169 -40.46 6.04 -8.17
N SER A 170 -41.71 6.29 -7.81
CA SER A 170 -42.41 7.55 -8.13
C SER A 170 -41.70 8.76 -7.52
N PHE A 171 -41.33 8.66 -6.24
CA PHE A 171 -40.57 9.67 -5.51
C PHE A 171 -39.27 10.08 -6.23
N THR A 172 -38.51 9.11 -6.76
CA THR A 172 -37.27 9.41 -7.49
C THR A 172 -37.49 10.13 -8.83
N LYS A 173 -38.71 10.05 -9.40
CA LYS A 173 -39.08 10.66 -10.68
C LYS A 173 -39.71 12.05 -10.55
N GLN A 174 -40.17 12.46 -9.36
CA GLN A 174 -40.91 13.71 -9.14
C GLN A 174 -40.11 14.71 -8.28
N PRO A 175 -39.31 15.62 -8.86
CA PRO A 175 -38.48 16.55 -8.08
C PRO A 175 -39.28 17.48 -7.15
N ALA A 176 -40.45 17.95 -7.60
CA ALA A 176 -41.25 18.94 -6.88
C ALA A 176 -41.89 18.44 -5.57
N GLY A 177 -41.96 17.11 -5.39
CA GLY A 177 -42.53 16.45 -4.19
C GLY A 177 -41.49 15.91 -3.22
N GLN A 178 -40.19 16.08 -3.49
CA GLN A 178 -39.14 15.35 -2.76
C GLN A 178 -39.03 15.76 -1.30
N GLU A 179 -39.02 17.06 -1.01
CA GLU A 179 -38.93 17.54 0.37
C GLU A 179 -40.21 17.21 1.17
N GLN A 180 -41.40 17.31 0.58
CA GLN A 180 -42.64 16.99 1.31
C GLN A 180 -42.76 15.50 1.67
N ASN A 181 -42.28 14.59 0.81
CA ASN A 181 -42.47 13.14 0.99
C ASN A 181 -41.25 12.44 1.62
N ARG A 182 -40.16 13.15 1.91
CA ARG A 182 -38.89 12.55 2.37
C ARG A 182 -39.05 11.78 3.68
N ASP A 183 -39.85 12.28 4.62
CA ASP A 183 -40.06 11.66 5.93
C ASP A 183 -40.90 10.38 5.80
N ALA A 184 -41.91 10.38 4.93
CA ALA A 184 -42.69 9.18 4.61
C ALA A 184 -41.80 8.07 4.04
N VAL A 185 -40.92 8.41 3.10
CA VAL A 185 -39.94 7.47 2.52
C VAL A 185 -39.04 6.87 3.61
N LEU A 186 -38.52 7.69 4.53
CA LEU A 186 -37.65 7.22 5.60
C LEU A 186 -38.39 6.28 6.57
N ILE A 187 -39.61 6.63 6.99
CA ILE A 187 -40.44 5.80 7.87
C ILE A 187 -40.79 4.46 7.21
N ALA A 188 -41.12 4.47 5.92
CA ALA A 188 -41.40 3.25 5.15
C ALA A 188 -40.18 2.31 5.13
N LEU A 189 -38.99 2.85 4.82
CA LEU A 189 -37.75 2.08 4.81
C LEU A 189 -37.43 1.52 6.21
N ALA A 190 -37.55 2.32 7.26
CA ALA A 190 -37.29 1.88 8.64
C ALA A 190 -38.24 0.75 9.06
N THR A 191 -39.52 0.87 8.71
CA THR A 191 -40.54 -0.14 9.00
C THR A 191 -40.30 -1.46 8.25
N VAL A 192 -39.85 -1.41 7.00
CA VAL A 192 -39.54 -2.62 6.23
C VAL A 192 -38.23 -3.28 6.67
N CYS A 193 -37.26 -2.52 7.19
CA CYS A 193 -36.01 -3.09 7.73
C CYS A 193 -36.22 -4.08 8.88
N GLU A 194 -37.34 -3.99 9.60
CA GLU A 194 -37.71 -4.91 10.68
C GLU A 194 -38.34 -6.22 10.15
N ARG A 195 -38.58 -6.32 8.83
CA ARG A 195 -39.24 -7.45 8.18
C ARG A 195 -38.37 -8.01 7.02
N PRO A 196 -37.42 -8.92 7.29
CA PRO A 196 -36.43 -9.38 6.31
C PRO A 196 -37.00 -9.88 4.99
N LYS A 197 -38.10 -10.64 5.02
CA LYS A 197 -38.81 -11.13 3.82
C LYS A 197 -39.24 -10.00 2.87
N LEU A 198 -39.66 -8.86 3.43
CA LEU A 198 -40.12 -7.70 2.67
C LEU A 198 -38.97 -6.82 2.16
N ALA A 199 -37.81 -6.87 2.83
CA ALA A 199 -36.64 -6.08 2.44
C ALA A 199 -36.17 -6.40 1.01
N ALA A 200 -36.23 -7.66 0.60
CA ALA A 200 -35.87 -8.09 -0.74
C ALA A 200 -36.75 -7.44 -1.83
N HIS A 201 -38.05 -7.29 -1.58
CA HIS A 201 -39.02 -6.70 -2.53
C HIS A 201 -38.76 -5.22 -2.85
N ILE A 202 -38.17 -4.48 -1.91
CA ILE A 202 -37.96 -3.03 -2.04
C ILE A 202 -36.49 -2.64 -2.31
N SER A 203 -35.55 -3.59 -2.28
CA SER A 203 -34.10 -3.35 -2.34
C SER A 203 -33.65 -2.53 -3.57
N SER A 204 -34.20 -2.84 -4.74
CA SER A 204 -33.89 -2.14 -6.00
C SER A 204 -34.37 -0.68 -5.95
N SER A 205 -35.61 -0.45 -5.53
CA SER A 205 -36.21 0.88 -5.38
C SER A 205 -35.50 1.71 -4.30
N ALA A 206 -35.11 1.09 -3.18
CA ALA A 206 -34.33 1.74 -2.13
C ALA A 206 -32.95 2.21 -2.64
N THR A 207 -32.30 1.44 -3.53
CA THR A 207 -31.04 1.83 -4.18
C THR A 207 -31.21 3.03 -5.12
N MET A 208 -32.38 3.20 -5.74
CA MET A 208 -32.70 4.39 -6.53
C MET A 208 -32.78 5.64 -5.66
N VAL A 209 -33.42 5.55 -4.49
CA VAL A 209 -33.48 6.65 -3.51
C VAL A 209 -32.09 7.07 -3.05
N GLU A 210 -31.23 6.09 -2.70
CA GLU A 210 -29.83 6.37 -2.33
C GLU A 210 -29.08 7.10 -3.44
N SER A 211 -29.25 6.66 -4.69
CA SER A 211 -28.59 7.24 -5.85
C SER A 211 -29.03 8.68 -6.10
N ARG A 212 -30.29 9.01 -5.78
CA ARG A 212 -30.82 10.38 -5.90
C ARG A 212 -30.20 11.35 -4.89
N TYR A 213 -30.05 10.92 -3.64
CA TYR A 213 -29.44 11.73 -2.58
C TYR A 213 -27.91 11.66 -2.55
N ARG A 214 -27.29 10.87 -3.45
CA ARG A 214 -25.83 10.74 -3.57
C ARG A 214 -25.09 12.08 -3.75
N PRO A 215 -25.57 13.06 -4.54
CA PRO A 215 -24.88 14.35 -4.69
C PRO A 215 -25.01 15.25 -3.46
N ALA A 216 -25.98 15.02 -2.56
CA ALA A 216 -26.27 15.92 -1.44
C ALA A 216 -25.09 15.98 -0.47
N GLN A 217 -24.37 17.11 -0.45
CA GLN A 217 -23.31 17.38 0.52
C GLN A 217 -23.85 17.75 1.92
N HIS A 218 -25.18 17.75 2.06
CA HIS A 218 -25.89 18.16 3.27
C HIS A 218 -25.68 17.15 4.39
N GLN A 219 -25.49 17.71 5.59
CA GLN A 219 -25.07 17.01 6.79
C GLN A 219 -26.21 16.85 7.80
N GLU A 220 -27.46 17.08 7.38
CA GLU A 220 -28.64 17.03 8.24
C GLU A 220 -28.90 15.63 8.82
N ALA A 221 -29.59 15.58 9.96
CA ALA A 221 -29.99 14.35 10.64
C ALA A 221 -30.68 13.35 9.68
N TRP A 222 -31.61 13.87 8.86
CA TRP A 222 -32.43 13.06 7.97
C TRP A 222 -31.60 12.21 7.00
N HIS A 223 -30.59 12.80 6.34
CA HIS A 223 -29.72 12.08 5.42
C HIS A 223 -28.94 10.96 6.12
N ARG A 224 -28.48 11.20 7.35
CA ARG A 224 -27.72 10.21 8.14
C ARG A 224 -28.59 9.04 8.55
N HIS A 225 -29.82 9.30 8.97
CA HIS A 225 -30.83 8.28 9.24
C HIS A 225 -31.22 7.50 7.98
N LEU A 226 -31.40 8.16 6.82
CA LEU A 226 -31.62 7.48 5.54
C LEU A 226 -30.51 6.46 5.24
N TYR A 227 -29.24 6.85 5.30
CA TYR A 227 -28.12 5.94 5.02
C TYR A 227 -28.00 4.82 6.07
N ALA A 228 -28.24 5.12 7.35
CA ALA A 228 -28.27 4.11 8.42
C ALA A 228 -29.35 3.04 8.15
N THR A 229 -30.55 3.47 7.77
CA THR A 229 -31.67 2.59 7.42
C THR A 229 -31.39 1.78 6.15
N LEU A 230 -30.87 2.39 5.09
CA LEU A 230 -30.50 1.69 3.85
C LEU A 230 -29.43 0.61 4.08
N ASN A 231 -28.48 0.83 4.99
CA ASN A 231 -27.52 -0.22 5.36
C ASN A 231 -28.14 -1.35 6.14
N LYS A 232 -29.07 -1.04 7.07
CA LYS A 232 -29.81 -2.05 7.82
C LYS A 232 -30.60 -2.94 6.85
N LEU A 233 -31.27 -2.34 5.87
CA LEU A 233 -31.98 -3.04 4.79
C LEU A 233 -31.07 -3.98 3.98
N ARG A 234 -29.88 -3.52 3.60
CA ARG A 234 -28.92 -4.36 2.85
C ARG A 234 -28.49 -5.59 3.64
N ARG A 235 -28.28 -5.41 4.94
CA ARG A 235 -27.83 -6.48 5.84
C ARG A 235 -28.93 -7.51 6.07
N SER A 236 -30.18 -7.10 6.21
CA SER A 236 -31.29 -8.04 6.36
C SER A 236 -31.42 -8.96 5.14
N ILE A 237 -31.04 -8.49 3.95
CA ILE A 237 -31.00 -9.31 2.73
C ILE A 237 -29.79 -10.27 2.73
N THR A 238 -28.59 -9.78 3.04
CA THR A 238 -27.36 -10.61 2.98
C THR A 238 -27.32 -11.73 4.02
N VAL A 239 -27.93 -11.55 5.19
CA VAL A 239 -27.96 -12.58 6.24
C VAL A 239 -28.78 -13.81 5.82
N ASP A 240 -29.85 -13.62 5.03
CA ASP A 240 -30.71 -14.69 4.52
C ASP A 240 -29.98 -15.54 3.45
N ASP A 241 -29.20 -14.88 2.58
CA ASP A 241 -28.38 -15.53 1.56
C ASP A 241 -27.18 -16.30 2.16
N GLN A 242 -26.51 -15.75 3.18
CA GLN A 242 -25.32 -16.39 3.79
C GLN A 242 -25.65 -17.56 4.71
N GLN A 243 -26.81 -17.56 5.38
CA GLN A 243 -27.29 -18.75 6.11
C GLN A 243 -27.62 -19.91 5.17
N SER A 244 -28.00 -19.62 3.92
CA SER A 244 -28.30 -20.62 2.89
C SER A 244 -27.05 -21.20 2.22
N ALA A 245 -25.91 -20.48 2.25
CA ALA A 245 -24.68 -20.86 1.54
C ALA A 245 -23.63 -21.62 2.39
N GLY A 246 -23.85 -21.81 3.69
CA GLY A 246 -22.96 -22.58 4.56
C GLY A 246 -21.56 -21.97 4.78
N GLU A 247 -21.32 -20.71 4.37
CA GLU A 247 -20.09 -20.01 4.70
C GLU A 247 -20.07 -19.65 6.20
N PRO A 248 -18.92 -19.81 6.90
CA PRO A 248 -18.84 -19.45 8.31
C PRO A 248 -19.09 -17.95 8.47
N ILE A 249 -20.07 -17.61 9.31
CA ILE A 249 -20.31 -16.23 9.75
C ILE A 249 -18.98 -15.71 10.32
N ASP A 250 -18.42 -14.69 9.67
CA ASP A 250 -17.25 -13.96 10.15
C ASP A 250 -17.49 -13.60 11.63
N GLN A 251 -16.72 -14.24 12.54
CA GLN A 251 -16.96 -14.12 13.97
C GLN A 251 -16.80 -12.66 14.40
N THR A 252 -17.89 -12.06 14.87
CA THR A 252 -17.85 -10.73 15.47
C THR A 252 -16.99 -10.78 16.73
N ILE A 253 -16.01 -9.89 16.81
CA ILE A 253 -15.05 -9.84 17.92
C ILE A 253 -15.30 -8.59 18.77
N ARG A 254 -15.01 -8.70 20.07
CA ARG A 254 -14.70 -7.54 20.91
C ARG A 254 -13.20 -7.31 20.81
N SER A 255 -12.80 -6.08 20.52
CA SER A 255 -11.40 -5.71 20.32
C SER A 255 -10.93 -4.81 21.46
N ASP A 256 -9.79 -5.17 22.06
CA ASP A 256 -9.06 -4.32 23.00
C ASP A 256 -7.99 -3.48 22.27
N GLN A 257 -7.80 -3.70 20.96
CA GLN A 257 -6.84 -2.98 20.12
C GLN A 257 -7.48 -1.81 19.36
N TRP A 258 -8.78 -1.89 19.08
CA TRP A 258 -9.51 -0.90 18.30
C TRP A 258 -10.75 -0.43 19.05
N HIS A 259 -10.78 0.86 19.35
CA HIS A 259 -11.87 1.47 20.08
C HIS A 259 -12.66 2.42 19.20
N TRP A 260 -13.97 2.24 19.17
CA TRP A 260 -14.85 3.13 18.46
C TRP A 260 -15.05 4.45 19.22
N VAL A 261 -14.97 5.54 18.47
CA VAL A 261 -15.00 6.91 18.94
C VAL A 261 -15.90 7.74 18.03
N PRO A 262 -17.12 8.09 18.46
CA PRO A 262 -18.00 8.95 17.69
C PRO A 262 -17.57 10.41 17.78
N ARG A 263 -17.51 11.13 16.65
CA ARG A 263 -17.25 12.58 16.67
C ARG A 263 -18.56 13.32 16.94
N ARG A 264 -18.67 13.94 18.11
CA ARG A 264 -19.91 14.54 18.61
C ARG A 264 -19.78 16.04 18.80
N THR A 265 -20.83 16.77 18.43
CA THR A 265 -21.01 18.19 18.76
C THR A 265 -22.34 18.37 19.48
N ALA A 266 -22.54 19.56 20.03
CA ALA A 266 -23.82 19.99 20.59
C ALA A 266 -24.96 19.78 19.58
N GLU A 267 -24.74 20.16 18.32
CA GLU A 267 -25.70 20.00 17.23
C GLU A 267 -25.98 18.53 16.92
N THR A 268 -24.96 17.69 16.73
CA THR A 268 -25.21 16.29 16.31
C THR A 268 -25.90 15.47 17.39
N ILE A 269 -25.57 15.71 18.66
CA ILE A 269 -26.29 15.05 19.78
C ILE A 269 -27.70 15.63 19.90
N GLY A 270 -27.83 16.96 19.97
CA GLY A 270 -29.11 17.62 20.17
C GLY A 270 -30.13 17.26 19.09
N ASN A 271 -29.72 17.22 17.83
CA ASN A 271 -30.59 16.85 16.71
C ASN A 271 -30.81 15.33 16.53
N GLY A 272 -30.35 14.50 17.46
CA GLY A 272 -30.64 13.06 17.46
C GLY A 272 -30.00 12.30 16.30
N TYR A 273 -28.79 12.68 15.88
CA TYR A 273 -28.11 11.99 14.79
C TYR A 273 -27.81 10.52 15.19
N PRO A 274 -27.74 9.58 14.23
CA PRO A 274 -27.50 8.18 14.54
C PRO A 274 -26.29 7.99 15.45
N ILE A 275 -26.40 7.10 16.43
CA ILE A 275 -25.24 6.70 17.23
C ILE A 275 -24.37 5.84 16.33
N SER A 276 -23.10 6.24 16.15
CA SER A 276 -22.20 5.45 15.32
C SER A 276 -22.05 4.03 15.84
N SER A 277 -21.88 3.08 14.94
CA SER A 277 -21.79 1.67 15.29
C SER A 277 -20.86 0.98 14.33
N TRP A 278 -19.98 0.15 14.87
CA TRP A 278 -19.00 -0.61 14.12
C TRP A 278 -19.17 -2.08 14.41
N ARG A 279 -19.16 -2.87 13.33
CA ARG A 279 -19.06 -4.32 13.41
C ARG A 279 -17.61 -4.69 13.12
N LEU A 280 -16.94 -5.23 14.13
CA LEU A 280 -15.58 -5.75 14.02
C LEU A 280 -15.66 -7.26 13.86
N ASN A 281 -15.04 -7.78 12.82
CA ASN A 281 -14.79 -9.20 12.64
C ASN A 281 -13.28 -9.40 12.57
N ARG A 282 -12.82 -10.64 12.76
CA ARG A 282 -11.40 -10.93 12.59
C ARG A 282 -10.96 -10.61 11.15
N GLY A 283 -10.04 -9.67 11.00
CA GLY A 283 -9.56 -9.23 9.68
C GLY A 283 -10.43 -8.20 8.96
N SER A 284 -11.52 -7.68 9.54
CA SER A 284 -12.36 -6.67 8.89
C SER A 284 -13.14 -5.77 9.86
N ALA A 285 -13.40 -4.52 9.44
CA ALA A 285 -14.18 -3.56 10.19
C ALA A 285 -15.19 -2.85 9.26
N PHE A 286 -16.45 -2.81 9.70
CA PHE A 286 -17.55 -2.20 8.95
C PHE A 286 -18.30 -1.18 9.80
N CYS A 287 -18.31 0.07 9.37
CA CYS A 287 -19.17 1.09 9.96
C CYS A 287 -20.61 0.83 9.51
N THR A 288 -21.48 0.53 10.46
CA THR A 288 -22.88 0.15 10.24
C THR A 288 -23.77 1.38 10.16
N GLN A 289 -23.51 2.35 11.02
CA GLN A 289 -24.16 3.63 11.16
C GLN A 289 -23.11 4.66 11.59
N SER A 290 -23.26 5.90 11.16
CA SER A 290 -22.29 6.96 11.41
C SER A 290 -23.03 8.19 11.91
N ASN A 291 -22.56 8.73 13.03
CA ASN A 291 -22.98 10.01 13.55
C ASN A 291 -22.44 11.12 12.66
N SER A 292 -21.14 11.12 12.34
CA SER A 292 -20.49 12.18 11.54
C SER A 292 -19.19 11.68 10.88
N ASP A 293 -18.03 12.09 11.40
CA ASP A 293 -16.71 11.63 10.99
C ASP A 293 -16.15 10.72 12.08
N ASP A 294 -16.82 9.58 12.25
CA ASP A 294 -16.51 8.66 13.33
C ASP A 294 -15.30 7.81 13.01
N ALA A 295 -14.69 7.30 14.08
CA ALA A 295 -13.41 6.64 13.97
C ALA A 295 -13.31 5.38 14.82
N LEU A 296 -12.50 4.43 14.37
CA LEU A 296 -11.88 3.43 15.23
C LEU A 296 -10.44 3.88 15.51
N PHE A 297 -10.11 4.19 16.75
CA PHE A 297 -8.75 4.49 17.18
C PHE A 297 -8.03 3.21 17.59
N PHE A 298 -6.76 3.11 17.20
CA PHE A 298 -5.89 2.11 17.78
C PHE A 298 -5.63 2.43 19.25
N ALA A 299 -5.56 1.41 20.11
CA ALA A 299 -5.47 1.56 21.56
C ALA A 299 -4.21 2.31 22.00
N SER A 300 -3.06 1.99 21.40
CA SER A 300 -1.76 2.55 21.78
C SER A 300 -1.34 3.75 20.91
N PRO A 301 -0.75 4.81 21.50
CA PRO A 301 -0.11 5.88 20.75
C PRO A 301 1.16 5.38 20.04
N MET A 302 1.50 6.00 18.91
CA MET A 302 2.61 5.58 18.05
C MET A 302 3.48 6.75 17.62
N SER A 303 4.78 6.49 17.49
CA SER A 303 5.78 7.40 16.95
C SER A 303 6.83 6.62 16.16
N GLY A 304 7.67 7.32 15.40
CA GLY A 304 8.69 6.70 14.53
C GLY A 304 8.18 6.44 13.12
N ASP A 305 8.76 5.43 12.46
CA ASP A 305 8.40 5.04 11.11
C ASP A 305 7.22 4.08 11.15
N ILE A 306 6.06 4.53 10.69
CA ILE A 306 4.78 3.82 10.78
C ILE A 306 4.29 3.50 9.37
N GLN A 307 3.92 2.26 9.11
CA GLN A 307 3.28 1.81 7.88
C GLN A 307 1.91 1.21 8.22
N SER A 308 0.89 1.57 7.44
CA SER A 308 -0.43 0.96 7.51
C SER A 308 -0.89 0.51 6.12
N GLN A 309 -1.44 -0.70 6.06
CA GLN A 309 -2.00 -1.27 4.85
C GLN A 309 -3.40 -1.79 5.12
N ALA A 310 -4.33 -1.58 4.18
CA ALA A 310 -5.65 -2.18 4.20
C ALA A 310 -6.18 -2.38 2.77
N LYS A 311 -7.27 -3.12 2.65
CA LYS A 311 -8.17 -3.06 1.50
C LYS A 311 -9.37 -2.21 1.87
N ILE A 312 -9.64 -1.16 1.11
CA ILE A 312 -10.84 -0.33 1.28
C ILE A 312 -11.82 -0.60 0.14
N PHE A 313 -13.11 -0.72 0.44
CA PHE A 313 -14.11 -0.93 -0.62
C PHE A 313 -14.35 0.39 -1.38
N GLY A 314 -14.02 0.39 -2.68
CA GLY A 314 -13.85 1.62 -3.46
C GLY A 314 -15.09 2.18 -4.17
N ALA A 315 -16.13 1.39 -4.45
CA ALA A 315 -17.26 1.90 -5.22
C ALA A 315 -18.38 2.49 -4.37
N GLY A 316 -18.94 3.60 -4.87
CA GLY A 316 -19.96 4.35 -4.17
C GLY A 316 -19.42 4.98 -2.91
N MET A 317 -20.29 5.57 -2.11
CA MET A 317 -19.89 6.44 -0.99
C MET A 317 -19.42 5.65 0.26
N ARG A 318 -18.88 4.44 0.01
CA ARG A 318 -18.41 3.43 0.97
C ARG A 318 -17.00 3.70 1.49
N ARG A 319 -16.65 4.97 1.71
CA ARG A 319 -15.26 5.38 1.87
C ARG A 319 -14.76 5.13 3.30
N GLY A 320 -13.99 4.08 3.50
CA GLY A 320 -13.11 3.97 4.65
C GLY A 320 -11.82 4.73 4.39
N HIS A 321 -11.33 5.49 5.38
CA HIS A 321 -10.04 6.16 5.29
C HIS A 321 -9.13 5.81 6.45
N ILE A 322 -7.85 5.56 6.18
CA ILE A 322 -6.84 5.42 7.24
C ILE A 322 -6.25 6.80 7.53
N ARG A 323 -6.11 7.12 8.81
CA ARG A 323 -5.42 8.32 9.29
C ARG A 323 -4.18 7.91 10.06
N LEU A 324 -3.02 8.36 9.58
CA LEU A 324 -1.74 8.30 10.29
C LEU A 324 -1.37 9.73 10.72
N ALA A 325 -0.83 9.86 11.93
CA ALA A 325 -0.49 11.15 12.53
C ALA A 325 -1.68 12.11 12.70
N GLY A 326 -2.78 11.60 13.26
CA GLY A 326 -3.93 12.40 13.67
C GLY A 326 -5.06 12.39 12.65
N ASP A 327 -5.20 13.48 11.90
CA ASP A 327 -6.45 13.79 11.20
C ASP A 327 -6.41 13.76 9.67
N LEU A 328 -5.22 13.68 9.08
CA LEU A 328 -5.02 13.73 7.65
C LEU A 328 -5.33 12.37 7.00
N TRP A 329 -6.13 12.41 5.93
CA TRP A 329 -6.43 11.24 5.11
C TRP A 329 -6.41 11.62 3.62
N ALA A 330 -6.05 10.65 2.78
CA ALA A 330 -6.27 10.72 1.34
C ALA A 330 -7.24 9.61 0.91
N ALA A 331 -8.04 9.83 -0.13
CA ALA A 331 -9.03 8.86 -0.61
C ALA A 331 -9.25 9.01 -2.11
N PRO A 332 -9.66 7.94 -2.82
CA PRO A 332 -10.17 8.09 -4.18
C PRO A 332 -11.34 9.10 -4.19
N ALA A 333 -11.28 10.09 -5.08
CA ALA A 333 -12.39 10.99 -5.29
C ALA A 333 -13.51 10.28 -6.08
N PHE A 334 -14.62 10.99 -6.32
CA PHE A 334 -15.66 10.46 -7.21
C PHE A 334 -15.21 10.52 -8.66
N ASP A 335 -14.56 11.63 -9.03
CA ASP A 335 -13.88 11.75 -10.31
C ASP A 335 -12.65 10.84 -10.32
N PRO A 336 -12.54 9.87 -11.26
CA PRO A 336 -11.35 9.03 -11.39
C PRO A 336 -10.07 9.83 -11.68
N ASN A 337 -10.19 11.08 -12.12
CA ASN A 337 -9.05 11.99 -12.32
C ASN A 337 -8.59 12.65 -11.02
N GLN A 338 -9.18 12.36 -9.85
CA GLN A 338 -8.88 13.09 -8.63
C GLN A 338 -8.67 12.19 -7.40
N VAL A 339 -7.83 12.66 -6.49
CA VAL A 339 -7.73 12.19 -5.09
C VAL A 339 -8.26 13.28 -4.18
N ALA A 340 -9.12 12.91 -3.23
CA ALA A 340 -9.52 13.80 -2.15
C ALA A 340 -8.53 13.65 -0.99
N VAL A 341 -8.01 14.76 -0.49
CA VAL A 341 -7.21 14.85 0.73
C VAL A 341 -7.99 15.70 1.71
N GLY A 342 -8.22 15.21 2.92
CA GLY A 342 -8.99 15.95 3.90
C GLY A 342 -8.46 15.86 5.31
N GLN A 343 -8.98 16.74 6.15
CA GLN A 343 -8.62 16.89 7.56
C GLN A 343 -9.88 16.80 8.44
N THR A 344 -9.71 16.87 9.76
CA THR A 344 -10.86 16.81 10.69
C THR A 344 -11.64 18.11 10.78
N ASP A 345 -11.09 19.25 10.39
CA ASP A 345 -11.84 20.51 10.34
C ASP A 345 -12.89 20.55 9.20
N GLY A 346 -12.95 19.49 8.38
CA GLY A 346 -13.85 19.39 7.24
C GLY A 346 -13.26 19.96 5.95
N SER A 347 -12.02 20.47 5.97
CA SER A 347 -11.30 20.83 4.77
C SER A 347 -11.07 19.60 3.90
N ILE A 348 -11.39 19.74 2.62
CA ILE A 348 -11.18 18.72 1.60
C ILE A 348 -10.58 19.44 0.39
N GLN A 349 -9.38 19.04 0.01
CA GLN A 349 -8.73 19.42 -1.22
C GLN A 349 -8.81 18.26 -2.21
N THR A 350 -8.98 18.57 -3.49
CA THR A 350 -8.81 17.60 -4.58
C THR A 350 -7.47 17.81 -5.27
N ILE A 351 -6.79 16.70 -5.56
CA ILE A 351 -5.53 16.66 -6.31
C ILE A 351 -5.80 15.97 -7.64
N ASP A 352 -5.50 16.63 -8.75
CA ASP A 352 -5.65 16.04 -10.08
C ASP A 352 -4.59 14.94 -10.33
N LEU A 353 -5.01 13.91 -11.04
CA LEU A 353 -4.22 12.74 -11.37
C LEU A 353 -4.12 12.59 -12.88
N VAL A 354 -2.88 12.55 -13.36
CA VAL A 354 -2.57 12.22 -14.75
C VAL A 354 -1.62 11.03 -14.76
N PRO A 355 -2.01 9.86 -15.31
CA PRO A 355 -3.34 9.50 -15.84
C PRO A 355 -4.40 9.30 -14.72
N PRO A 356 -5.71 9.17 -15.04
CA PRO A 356 -6.75 8.84 -14.06
C PRO A 356 -6.54 7.48 -13.35
N PHE A 357 -7.21 7.29 -12.22
CA PHE A 357 -7.49 5.97 -11.67
C PHE A 357 -8.62 5.29 -12.44
N TRP A 358 -8.28 4.27 -13.22
CA TRP A 358 -9.27 3.36 -13.77
C TRP A 358 -9.68 2.33 -12.69
N ASP A 359 -10.93 1.88 -12.73
CA ASP A 359 -11.52 0.80 -11.91
C ASP A 359 -11.98 1.10 -10.46
N VAL A 360 -11.94 2.34 -9.97
CA VAL A 360 -12.61 2.70 -8.68
C VAL A 360 -14.15 2.54 -8.77
N ALA A 361 -14.68 2.55 -10.00
CA ALA A 361 -16.12 2.47 -10.27
C ALA A 361 -16.72 1.04 -10.15
N ASN A 362 -15.93 -0.03 -10.29
CA ASN A 362 -16.45 -1.42 -10.42
C ASN A 362 -16.46 -2.25 -9.12
N SER A 363 -16.53 -1.60 -7.96
CA SER A 363 -16.68 -2.24 -6.63
C SER A 363 -15.53 -3.11 -6.14
N GLN A 364 -14.38 -3.14 -6.82
CA GLN A 364 -13.21 -3.86 -6.34
C GLN A 364 -12.56 -3.14 -5.15
N PRO A 365 -12.06 -3.87 -4.13
CA PRO A 365 -11.31 -3.26 -3.04
C PRO A 365 -10.00 -2.63 -3.54
N VAL A 366 -9.77 -1.37 -3.19
CA VAL A 366 -8.50 -0.66 -3.46
C VAL A 366 -7.52 -0.99 -2.35
N ARG A 367 -6.29 -1.39 -2.70
CA ARG A 367 -5.22 -1.52 -1.72
C ARG A 367 -4.75 -0.15 -1.31
N TYR A 368 -4.97 0.17 -0.05
CA TYR A 368 -4.62 1.42 0.58
C TYR A 368 -3.33 1.21 1.37
N HIS A 369 -2.28 1.95 1.04
CA HIS A 369 -1.04 1.97 1.80
C HIS A 369 -0.75 3.41 2.21
N THR A 370 -0.47 3.62 3.48
CA THR A 370 -0.03 4.91 4.00
C THR A 370 1.17 4.70 4.92
N ALA A 371 2.18 5.53 4.79
CA ALA A 371 3.42 5.40 5.54
C ALA A 371 3.95 6.77 5.98
N ILE A 372 4.46 6.83 7.19
CA ILE A 372 5.29 7.92 7.71
C ILE A 372 6.71 7.37 7.75
N GLN A 373 7.60 7.95 6.96
CA GLN A 373 9.02 7.60 6.96
C GLN A 373 9.86 8.86 6.82
N LYS A 374 10.90 9.00 7.66
CA LYS A 374 11.83 10.13 7.60
C LYS A 374 11.14 11.52 7.58
N GLY A 375 10.01 11.64 8.29
CA GLY A 375 9.25 12.89 8.37
C GLY A 375 8.35 13.22 7.17
N GLU A 376 8.13 12.29 6.24
CA GLU A 376 7.20 12.44 5.11
C GLU A 376 6.03 11.45 5.26
N LEU A 377 4.80 11.94 5.09
CA LEU A 377 3.61 11.11 4.90
C LEU A 377 3.46 10.80 3.41
N GLN A 378 3.36 9.53 3.07
CA GLN A 378 3.03 9.09 1.72
C GLN A 378 1.77 8.23 1.74
N THR A 379 0.88 8.45 0.78
CA THR A 379 -0.29 7.58 0.56
C THR A 379 -0.27 7.05 -0.86
N ALA A 380 -0.52 5.75 -1.00
CA ALA A 380 -0.56 5.04 -2.27
C ALA A 380 -1.83 4.20 -2.41
N PHE A 381 -2.40 4.18 -3.62
CA PHE A 381 -3.51 3.31 -4.00
C PHE A 381 -3.06 2.33 -5.07
N ASN A 382 -3.25 1.03 -4.81
CA ASN A 382 -2.75 -0.05 -5.66
C ASN A 382 -1.28 0.18 -6.05
N GLY A 383 -0.43 0.65 -5.14
CA GLY A 383 0.99 0.92 -5.39
C GLY A 383 1.34 2.25 -6.07
N ARG A 384 0.39 3.00 -6.63
CA ARG A 384 0.65 4.36 -7.14
C ARG A 384 0.63 5.35 -5.98
N ILE A 385 1.72 6.08 -5.76
CA ILE A 385 1.75 7.18 -4.79
C ILE A 385 0.88 8.32 -5.33
N VAL A 386 -0.12 8.70 -4.55
CA VAL A 386 -1.14 9.72 -4.92
C VAL A 386 -1.02 11.00 -4.12
N HIS A 387 -0.38 10.90 -2.96
CA HIS A 387 -0.26 12.01 -2.02
C HIS A 387 1.07 11.89 -1.28
N ARG A 388 1.75 13.03 -1.16
CA ARG A 388 2.98 13.20 -0.39
C ARG A 388 2.86 14.51 0.38
N GLN A 389 3.19 14.47 1.66
CA GLN A 389 3.22 15.66 2.49
C GLN A 389 4.37 15.58 3.48
N SER A 390 5.22 16.59 3.50
CA SER A 390 6.18 16.76 4.59
C SER A 390 5.41 17.00 5.89
N ILE A 391 5.72 16.20 6.91
CA ILE A 391 5.14 16.34 8.24
C ILE A 391 6.14 16.97 9.22
N ALA A 392 7.38 17.24 8.80
CA ALA A 392 8.31 18.08 9.54
C ALA A 392 7.71 19.49 9.63
N THR A 393 7.30 19.89 10.83
CA THR A 393 6.78 21.23 11.05
C THR A 393 7.94 22.20 11.20
N ALA A 394 7.86 23.38 10.55
CA ALA A 394 8.85 24.45 10.70
C ALA A 394 9.05 24.88 12.18
N ASP A 395 8.07 24.56 13.02
CA ASP A 395 7.99 24.91 14.44
C ASP A 395 8.50 23.80 15.39
N ASN A 396 9.04 22.68 14.89
CA ASN A 396 9.47 21.50 15.69
C ASN A 396 8.37 20.91 16.60
N LEU A 397 7.11 21.04 16.19
CA LEU A 397 5.96 20.46 16.90
C LEU A 397 5.87 18.95 16.65
N PRO A 398 5.48 18.17 17.67
CA PRO A 398 5.29 16.72 17.56
C PRO A 398 4.11 16.38 16.65
N LEU A 399 4.15 15.19 16.06
CA LEU A 399 3.00 14.63 15.34
C LEU A 399 1.93 14.15 16.32
N SER A 400 0.68 14.15 15.86
CA SER A 400 -0.36 13.43 16.60
C SER A 400 0.01 11.95 16.69
N PRO A 401 -0.09 11.33 17.88
CA PRO A 401 0.39 9.96 18.08
C PRO A 401 -0.64 8.91 17.66
N TRP A 402 -1.81 9.32 17.17
CA TRP A 402 -2.93 8.41 17.00
C TRP A 402 -3.07 7.90 15.56
N VAL A 403 -3.32 6.60 15.46
CA VAL A 403 -3.75 5.92 14.22
C VAL A 403 -5.25 5.65 14.33
N SER A 404 -6.00 5.95 13.27
CA SER A 404 -7.43 5.66 13.26
C SER A 404 -8.01 5.33 11.88
N LEU A 405 -9.11 4.59 11.89
CA LEU A 405 -9.93 4.28 10.71
C LEU A 405 -11.16 5.17 10.73
N ARG A 406 -11.28 6.07 9.75
CA ARG A 406 -12.41 7.02 9.62
C ARG A 406 -13.51 6.44 8.73
N SER A 407 -14.75 6.60 9.16
CA SER A 407 -15.94 6.52 8.32
C SER A 407 -16.60 7.90 8.23
N CYS A 408 -17.14 8.25 7.06
CA CYS A 408 -17.93 9.47 6.91
C CYS A 408 -19.40 9.23 7.24
N PHE A 409 -20.19 10.31 7.26
CA PHE A 409 -21.61 10.26 7.64
C PHE A 409 -22.49 9.40 6.71
N ARG A 410 -22.01 9.11 5.49
CA ARG A 410 -22.65 8.20 4.52
C ARG A 410 -22.27 6.76 4.84
N ALA A 411 -22.52 6.35 6.09
CA ALA A 411 -22.12 5.05 6.63
C ALA A 411 -22.29 3.99 5.55
N ASN A 412 -21.20 3.37 5.14
CA ASN A 412 -21.08 2.11 4.39
C ASN A 412 -19.57 1.83 4.19
N SER A 413 -18.74 2.31 5.12
CA SER A 413 -17.30 2.18 5.04
C SER A 413 -16.92 0.79 5.54
N GLY A 414 -16.25 0.02 4.69
CA GLY A 414 -15.66 -1.26 5.06
C GLY A 414 -14.15 -1.22 4.83
N MET A 415 -13.43 -1.85 5.74
CA MET A 415 -12.00 -2.10 5.60
C MET A 415 -11.71 -3.55 5.91
N GLU A 416 -10.81 -4.14 5.13
CA GLU A 416 -10.32 -5.48 5.37
C GLU A 416 -8.81 -5.48 5.50
N ASN A 417 -8.32 -6.44 6.27
CA ASN A 417 -6.91 -6.75 6.40
C ASN A 417 -6.09 -5.49 6.75
N VAL A 418 -6.56 -4.76 7.77
CA VAL A 418 -5.88 -3.59 8.31
C VAL A 418 -4.68 -4.08 9.11
N ARG A 419 -3.49 -3.64 8.69
CA ARG A 419 -2.22 -4.02 9.31
C ARG A 419 -1.45 -2.76 9.66
N ILE A 420 -0.82 -2.77 10.83
CA ILE A 420 0.08 -1.72 11.28
C ILE A 420 1.47 -2.34 11.50
N SER A 421 2.51 -1.75 10.92
CA SER A 421 3.90 -2.22 11.05
C SER A 421 4.89 -1.06 10.92
N GLY A 422 6.18 -1.34 11.09
CA GLY A 422 7.26 -0.34 10.97
C GLY A 422 8.18 -0.37 12.19
N ASP A 423 9.11 0.57 12.27
CA ASP A 423 9.93 0.80 13.48
C ASP A 423 9.15 1.71 14.43
N ILE A 424 8.11 1.13 15.03
CA ILE A 424 7.14 1.85 15.87
C ILE A 424 7.64 1.90 17.30
N ARG A 425 7.61 3.11 17.88
CA ARG A 425 7.81 3.33 19.31
C ARG A 425 6.52 3.78 19.96
N VAL A 426 6.12 3.09 21.04
CA VAL A 426 4.99 3.48 21.87
C VAL A 426 5.52 4.36 23.01
N PRO A 427 5.22 5.67 23.04
CA PRO A 427 5.71 6.56 24.09
C PRO A 427 4.98 6.32 25.42
N ASP A 428 5.62 6.63 26.55
CA ASP A 428 4.96 6.62 27.86
C ASP A 428 4.08 7.83 28.11
N LYS A 429 4.40 8.94 27.44
CA LYS A 429 3.74 10.23 27.57
C LYS A 429 3.58 10.87 26.19
N ILE A 430 2.42 11.44 25.93
CA ILE A 430 2.14 12.19 24.70
C ILE A 430 1.85 13.66 25.02
N LEU A 431 2.19 14.53 24.07
CA LEU A 431 1.75 15.92 24.07
C LEU A 431 0.38 16.02 23.39
N MET A 432 -0.52 16.80 23.98
CA MET A 432 -1.90 16.93 23.49
C MET A 432 -2.08 18.14 22.58
N ILE A 433 -1.12 19.07 22.55
CA ILE A 433 -1.15 20.27 21.68
C ILE A 433 -0.09 20.09 20.59
N THR A 434 -0.47 19.42 19.50
CA THR A 434 0.46 18.98 18.44
C THR A 434 0.48 19.89 17.22
N ALA A 435 -0.46 20.82 17.10
CA ALA A 435 -0.57 21.72 15.95
C ALA A 435 -1.34 23.01 16.30
N LYS A 436 -1.02 24.10 15.60
CA LYS A 436 -1.75 25.38 15.67
C LYS A 436 -3.23 25.25 15.26
N SER A 437 -3.54 24.28 14.39
CA SER A 437 -4.90 23.96 13.95
C SER A 437 -5.74 23.23 15.00
N LEU A 438 -5.13 22.79 16.11
CA LEU A 438 -5.81 21.99 17.14
C LEU A 438 -6.47 20.71 16.58
N ARG A 439 -5.87 20.08 15.57
CA ARG A 439 -6.40 18.87 14.90
C ARG A 439 -6.73 17.65 15.77
N ASP A 440 -6.13 17.55 16.97
CA ASP A 440 -6.45 16.51 17.94
C ASP A 440 -7.60 16.90 18.88
N TRP A 441 -8.14 18.10 18.72
CA TRP A 441 -9.25 18.65 19.49
C TRP A 441 -10.44 18.96 18.57
N ASN A 442 -11.62 19.07 19.18
CA ASN A 442 -12.87 19.38 18.50
C ASN A 442 -13.65 20.40 19.32
N ASP A 443 -14.01 21.52 18.68
CA ASP A 443 -14.86 22.55 19.27
C ASP A 443 -16.31 22.05 19.29
N TYR A 444 -16.79 21.69 20.48
CA TYR A 444 -18.04 20.98 20.69
C TYR A 444 -19.27 21.83 20.33
N TYR A 445 -19.20 23.15 20.51
CA TYR A 445 -20.29 24.07 20.20
C TYR A 445 -20.12 24.78 18.84
N SER A 446 -19.04 24.47 18.11
CA SER A 446 -18.85 25.01 16.77
C SER A 446 -19.99 24.58 15.82
N SER A 447 -20.42 25.51 14.99
CA SER A 447 -21.40 25.29 13.94
C SER A 447 -20.92 25.92 12.64
N ARG A 448 -21.57 25.60 11.51
CA ARG A 448 -21.27 26.22 10.21
C ARG A 448 -21.41 27.76 10.23
N THR A 449 -22.23 28.29 11.14
CA THR A 449 -22.52 29.72 11.27
C THR A 449 -21.62 30.43 12.30
N ASN A 450 -20.86 29.69 13.12
CA ASN A 450 -19.95 30.24 14.12
C ASN A 450 -18.62 29.46 14.15
N PRO A 451 -17.65 29.81 13.28
CA PRO A 451 -16.40 29.05 13.15
C PRO A 451 -15.47 29.20 14.36
N ASN A 452 -14.67 28.16 14.60
CA ASN A 452 -13.77 27.89 15.74
C ASN A 452 -13.39 29.08 16.63
N ALA A 453 -13.90 29.06 17.86
CA ALA A 453 -13.61 30.02 18.91
C ALA A 453 -12.26 29.77 19.63
N TRP A 454 -11.62 28.64 19.33
CA TRP A 454 -10.39 28.18 19.95
C TRP A 454 -9.24 28.23 18.95
N LYS A 455 -8.06 28.66 19.41
CA LYS A 455 -6.84 28.74 18.58
C LYS A 455 -5.63 28.31 19.39
N ALA A 456 -4.64 27.69 18.75
CA ALA A 456 -3.32 27.53 19.35
C ALA A 456 -2.35 28.59 18.83
N THR A 457 -1.61 29.20 19.74
CA THR A 457 -0.59 30.21 19.46
C THR A 457 0.75 29.77 20.03
N GLN A 458 1.85 30.17 19.37
CA GLN A 458 3.18 29.82 19.82
C GLN A 458 3.54 30.61 21.08
N THR A 459 4.12 29.92 22.05
CA THR A 459 4.63 30.57 23.26
C THR A 459 6.04 31.11 23.03
N SER A 460 6.60 31.79 24.05
CA SER A 460 8.02 32.14 24.06
C SER A 460 8.94 30.91 24.16
N GLU A 461 8.42 29.74 24.54
CA GLU A 461 9.16 28.49 24.63
C GLU A 461 9.12 27.75 23.29
N VAL A 462 10.30 27.34 22.81
CA VAL A 462 10.46 26.64 21.53
C VAL A 462 9.71 25.31 21.57
N GLY A 463 8.92 25.04 20.53
CA GLY A 463 8.13 23.81 20.42
C GLY A 463 6.90 23.74 21.34
N SER A 464 6.53 24.84 22.01
CA SER A 464 5.39 24.89 22.94
C SER A 464 4.28 25.81 22.43
N LEU A 465 3.03 25.32 22.52
CA LEU A 465 1.81 26.01 22.10
C LEU A 465 0.89 26.29 23.29
N GLU A 466 0.19 27.42 23.22
CA GLU A 466 -0.88 27.82 24.16
C GLU A 466 -2.23 27.82 23.43
N ILE A 467 -3.18 27.05 23.95
CA ILE A 467 -4.59 27.09 23.55
C ILE A 467 -5.22 28.35 24.14
N ARG A 468 -5.95 29.10 23.30
CA ARG A 468 -6.66 30.32 23.67
C ARG A 468 -8.09 30.31 23.18
N SER A 469 -8.98 30.92 23.96
CA SER A 469 -10.31 31.34 23.52
C SER A 469 -10.64 32.70 24.12
N GLU A 470 -10.95 33.68 23.29
CA GLU A 470 -11.23 35.06 23.73
C GLU A 470 -12.64 35.19 24.31
N GLN A 471 -12.83 36.13 25.23
CA GLN A 471 -14.17 36.54 25.67
C GLN A 471 -14.93 37.14 24.49
N ASP A 472 -16.21 36.78 24.32
CA ASP A 472 -17.06 37.30 23.26
C ASP A 472 -17.91 38.46 23.77
N HIS A 473 -17.37 39.68 23.62
CA HIS A 473 -18.04 40.91 24.06
C HIS A 473 -19.33 41.23 23.27
N ARG A 474 -19.67 40.47 22.23
CA ARG A 474 -20.96 40.60 21.51
C ARG A 474 -22.10 39.90 22.24
N LEU A 475 -21.79 38.99 23.16
CA LEU A 475 -22.77 38.26 23.95
C LEU A 475 -23.16 39.07 25.18
N THR A 476 -24.43 39.02 25.54
CA THR A 476 -24.93 39.66 26.77
C THR A 476 -24.30 38.96 27.97
N ASN A 477 -23.73 39.74 28.89
CA ASN A 477 -23.20 39.22 30.14
C ASN A 477 -24.31 38.52 30.94
N GLY A 478 -24.06 37.32 31.45
CA GLY A 478 -25.05 36.47 32.10
C GLY A 478 -25.89 35.64 31.14
N SER A 479 -25.53 35.57 29.85
CA SER A 479 -26.12 34.61 28.92
C SER A 479 -25.62 33.19 29.16
N HIS A 480 -24.49 33.04 29.89
CA HIS A 480 -23.84 31.75 30.18
C HIS A 480 -23.59 30.96 28.90
N ALA A 481 -23.07 31.62 27.87
CA ALA A 481 -22.87 31.02 26.56
C ALA A 481 -21.69 30.04 26.63
N PRO A 482 -21.92 28.72 26.52
CA PRO A 482 -20.86 27.75 26.79
C PRO A 482 -19.87 27.67 25.63
N ARG A 483 -18.58 27.51 25.95
CA ARG A 483 -17.54 27.10 25.01
C ARG A 483 -16.81 25.89 25.56
N LEU A 484 -16.63 24.87 24.71
CA LEU A 484 -16.04 23.60 25.09
C LEU A 484 -15.15 23.09 23.96
N LEU A 485 -13.86 22.94 24.26
CA LEU A 485 -12.91 22.24 23.40
C LEU A 485 -12.69 20.82 23.95
N THR A 486 -12.95 19.79 23.14
CA THR A 486 -12.84 18.37 23.56
C THR A 486 -11.68 17.69 22.86
N TYR A 487 -10.97 16.80 23.54
CA TYR A 487 -9.93 15.97 22.90
C TYR A 487 -10.58 14.83 22.09
N ASN A 488 -10.03 14.55 20.90
CA ASN A 488 -10.65 13.66 19.93
C ASN A 488 -10.69 12.21 20.40
N ARG A 489 -9.64 11.70 21.05
CA ARG A 489 -9.59 10.35 21.62
C ARG A 489 -10.06 10.36 23.09
N PRO A 490 -11.10 9.59 23.46
CA PRO A 490 -11.50 9.39 24.85
C PRO A 490 -10.39 8.73 25.68
N VAL A 491 -10.44 8.92 26.99
CA VAL A 491 -9.54 8.28 27.97
C VAL A 491 -10.09 6.91 28.31
N LEU A 492 -9.59 5.86 27.66
CA LEU A 492 -10.12 4.51 27.81
C LEU A 492 -9.33 3.68 28.83
N GLU A 493 -8.04 3.99 28.94
CA GLU A 493 -7.09 3.40 29.87
C GLU A 493 -6.93 4.23 31.15
N ASP A 494 -6.41 3.57 32.19
CA ASP A 494 -5.88 4.23 33.38
C ASP A 494 -4.72 5.16 33.00
N GLY A 495 -4.57 6.27 33.71
CA GLY A 495 -3.50 7.22 33.44
C GLY A 495 -3.69 8.57 34.10
N THR A 496 -2.87 9.51 33.69
CA THR A 496 -2.82 10.88 34.21
C THR A 496 -2.76 11.87 33.06
N ILE A 497 -3.65 12.85 33.09
CA ILE A 497 -3.62 14.02 32.21
C ILE A 497 -3.23 15.23 33.03
N GLU A 498 -2.33 16.04 32.48
CA GLU A 498 -1.83 17.24 33.14
C GLU A 498 -1.84 18.42 32.18
N PHE A 499 -2.22 19.60 32.65
CA PHE A 499 -2.10 20.85 31.91
C PHE A 499 -2.04 22.05 32.85
N ASP A 500 -1.47 23.15 32.37
CA ASP A 500 -1.43 24.43 33.08
C ASP A 500 -2.48 25.38 32.50
N TYR A 501 -3.25 26.04 33.35
CA TYR A 501 -4.16 27.11 32.93
C TYR A 501 -3.91 28.41 33.68
N TRP A 502 -4.05 29.54 32.99
CA TRP A 502 -3.89 30.86 33.61
C TRP A 502 -5.17 31.24 34.34
N TYR A 503 -5.07 31.64 35.60
CA TYR A 503 -6.22 32.09 36.38
C TYR A 503 -6.11 33.58 36.70
N GLN A 504 -7.13 34.34 36.30
CA GLN A 504 -7.37 35.70 36.76
C GLN A 504 -8.87 35.84 37.02
N PRO A 505 -9.29 36.15 38.27
CA PRO A 505 -10.70 36.31 38.62
C PRO A 505 -11.44 37.20 37.61
N ASP A 506 -12.64 36.79 37.24
CA ASP A 506 -13.58 37.48 36.33
C ASP A 506 -13.03 37.84 34.93
N ARG A 507 -11.85 37.32 34.57
CA ARG A 507 -11.21 37.64 33.29
C ARG A 507 -10.70 36.42 32.56
N THR A 508 -9.95 35.54 33.22
CA THR A 508 -9.38 34.34 32.61
C THR A 508 -9.63 33.13 33.48
N LEU A 509 -10.38 32.18 32.94
CA LEU A 509 -10.81 30.99 33.66
C LEU A 509 -10.97 29.82 32.68
N VAL A 510 -10.57 28.64 33.14
CA VAL A 510 -10.76 27.39 32.41
C VAL A 510 -11.17 26.31 33.39
N HIS A 511 -12.16 25.53 33.02
CA HIS A 511 -12.68 24.42 33.81
C HIS A 511 -12.38 23.09 33.10
N PRO A 512 -11.84 22.08 33.80
CA PRO A 512 -11.67 20.76 33.22
C PRO A 512 -13.03 20.09 32.99
N VAL A 513 -13.12 19.36 31.88
CA VAL A 513 -14.31 18.56 31.53
C VAL A 513 -13.92 17.10 31.44
N VAL A 514 -14.74 16.23 32.01
CA VAL A 514 -14.68 14.78 31.83
C VAL A 514 -16.07 14.26 31.46
N GLY A 515 -16.21 13.85 30.20
CA GLY A 515 -17.48 13.46 29.61
C GLY A 515 -18.49 14.59 29.52
N ASP A 516 -19.68 14.40 30.10
CA ASP A 516 -20.76 15.40 30.09
C ASP A 516 -20.70 16.35 31.30
N HIS A 517 -19.60 16.38 32.07
CA HIS A 517 -19.46 17.18 33.29
C HIS A 517 -18.24 18.09 33.25
N ALA A 518 -18.45 19.38 33.47
CA ALA A 518 -17.41 20.36 33.74
C ALA A 518 -17.29 20.60 35.25
N LEU A 519 -16.07 20.58 35.78
CA LEU A 519 -15.82 20.98 37.17
C LEU A 519 -15.54 22.49 37.19
N LEU A 520 -16.54 23.27 37.60
CA LEU A 520 -16.42 24.70 37.79
C LEU A 520 -15.62 24.95 39.07
N ILE A 521 -14.46 25.60 38.94
CA ILE A 521 -13.53 25.87 40.04
C ILE A 521 -13.30 27.38 40.10
N THR A 522 -13.71 28.00 41.20
CA THR A 522 -13.40 29.40 41.52
C THR A 522 -12.53 29.45 42.78
N ASP A 523 -12.11 30.64 43.19
CA ASP A 523 -11.33 30.85 44.42
C ASP A 523 -12.12 30.50 45.70
N SER A 524 -13.45 30.47 45.62
CA SER A 524 -14.36 30.26 46.74
C SER A 524 -15.26 29.03 46.60
N SER A 525 -15.21 28.30 45.48
CA SER A 525 -16.18 27.24 45.23
C SER A 525 -15.74 26.18 44.22
N ILE A 526 -16.36 25.00 44.35
CA ILE A 526 -16.28 23.90 43.39
C ILE A 526 -17.70 23.44 43.09
N ALA A 527 -18.04 23.34 41.81
CA ALA A 527 -19.34 22.88 41.38
C ALA A 527 -19.24 22.05 40.10
N ILE A 528 -20.28 21.28 39.81
CA ILE A 528 -20.42 20.46 38.62
C ILE A 528 -21.44 21.12 37.71
N HIS A 529 -21.05 21.39 36.47
CA HIS A 529 -21.93 21.83 35.40
C HIS A 529 -22.16 20.69 34.42
N GLN A 530 -23.42 20.39 34.12
CA GLN A 530 -23.78 19.41 33.10
C GLN A 530 -23.75 20.09 31.72
N ILE A 531 -22.93 19.55 30.82
CA ILE A 531 -22.76 20.07 29.46
C ILE A 531 -24.09 20.02 28.70
N THR A 532 -24.51 21.19 28.19
CA THR A 532 -25.74 21.34 27.41
C THR A 532 -25.51 21.07 25.92
N ARG A 533 -26.57 20.92 25.14
CA ARG A 533 -26.49 20.80 23.66
C ARG A 533 -26.66 22.14 22.94
N GLY A 534 -26.37 23.25 23.63
CA GLY A 534 -26.38 24.60 23.06
C GLY A 534 -27.76 24.96 22.50
N LEU A 535 -27.80 25.47 21.26
CA LEU A 535 -29.05 25.80 20.59
C LEU A 535 -29.94 24.57 20.35
N SER A 536 -29.36 23.37 20.26
CA SER A 536 -30.09 22.12 20.01
C SER A 536 -30.51 21.39 21.30
N GLU A 537 -30.57 22.07 22.44
CA GLU A 537 -30.93 21.45 23.72
C GLU A 537 -32.41 21.05 23.79
N ARG A 538 -32.64 19.76 24.07
CA ARG A 538 -33.97 19.10 24.07
C ARG A 538 -34.32 18.47 25.42
N ARG A 539 -33.39 18.48 26.38
CA ARG A 539 -33.55 17.94 27.74
C ARG A 539 -34.09 18.97 28.74
N LEU A 540 -34.36 20.21 28.29
CA LEU A 540 -34.86 21.31 29.11
C LEU A 540 -33.90 21.74 30.24
N ILE A 541 -32.60 21.56 30.03
CA ILE A 541 -31.54 21.96 30.97
C ILE A 541 -31.10 23.39 30.63
N ARG A 542 -31.01 24.27 31.64
CA ARG A 542 -30.51 25.65 31.45
C ARG A 542 -28.99 25.68 31.23
N SER A 543 -28.50 26.69 30.52
CA SER A 543 -27.05 26.90 30.29
C SER A 543 -26.25 27.18 31.56
N ASP A 544 -26.91 27.72 32.59
CA ASP A 544 -26.34 28.03 33.91
C ASP A 544 -26.60 26.92 34.95
N ASN A 545 -26.89 25.68 34.50
CA ASN A 545 -27.12 24.58 35.44
C ASN A 545 -25.85 24.28 36.26
N VAL A 546 -26.00 24.19 37.58
CA VAL A 546 -24.89 23.96 38.50
C VAL A 546 -25.34 23.11 39.68
N GLN A 547 -24.59 22.05 39.98
CA GLN A 547 -24.68 21.27 41.21
C GLN A 547 -23.44 21.54 42.07
N TRP A 548 -23.64 22.02 43.29
CA TRP A 548 -22.53 22.45 44.14
C TRP A 548 -21.89 21.28 44.88
N VAL A 549 -20.55 21.25 44.88
CA VAL A 549 -19.74 20.30 45.65
C VAL A 549 -19.22 20.98 46.92
N LEU A 550 -18.68 22.19 46.74
CA LEU A 550 -18.11 23.02 47.81
C LEU A 550 -18.53 24.48 47.57
N ARG A 551 -18.98 25.16 48.63
CA ARG A 551 -19.34 26.59 48.61
C ARG A 551 -18.60 27.33 49.72
N ASP A 552 -18.29 28.60 49.45
CA ASP A 552 -17.70 29.54 50.40
C ASP A 552 -16.43 29.03 51.10
N ALA A 553 -15.60 28.31 50.34
CA ALA A 553 -14.37 27.69 50.85
C ALA A 553 -13.19 27.97 49.90
N THR A 554 -12.01 28.19 50.48
CA THR A 554 -10.80 28.51 49.72
C THR A 554 -10.33 27.32 48.90
N THR A 555 -10.16 27.51 47.60
CA THR A 555 -9.52 26.52 46.72
C THR A 555 -8.02 26.80 46.61
N PRO A 556 -7.18 25.81 46.24
CA PRO A 556 -5.74 26.01 46.08
C PRO A 556 -5.37 26.80 44.80
N LEU A 557 -6.28 27.62 44.26
CA LEU A 557 -6.05 28.47 43.09
C LEU A 557 -5.09 29.63 43.41
N ALA A 558 -4.04 29.76 42.61
CA ALA A 558 -3.13 30.90 42.63
C ALA A 558 -3.60 31.99 41.64
N ARG A 559 -3.96 33.17 42.16
CA ARG A 559 -4.43 34.32 41.37
C ARG A 559 -3.29 34.95 40.57
N GLY A 560 -3.53 35.25 39.29
CA GLY A 560 -2.55 35.91 38.42
C GLY A 560 -1.35 35.03 38.08
N GLN A 561 -1.53 33.70 38.14
CA GLN A 561 -0.49 32.71 37.93
C GLN A 561 -1.02 31.54 37.07
N TRP A 562 -0.08 30.73 36.57
CA TRP A 562 -0.38 29.43 35.98
C TRP A 562 -0.68 28.43 37.09
N ASN A 563 -1.78 27.70 36.94
CA ASN A 563 -2.24 26.68 37.88
C ASN A 563 -2.17 25.32 37.19
N ARG A 564 -1.60 24.31 37.88
CA ARG A 564 -1.47 22.96 37.36
C ARG A 564 -2.70 22.15 37.70
N MET A 565 -3.42 21.70 36.67
CA MET A 565 -4.48 20.71 36.78
C MET A 565 -3.89 19.34 36.49
N ARG A 566 -4.09 18.38 37.40
CA ARG A 566 -3.76 16.97 37.20
C ARG A 566 -5.03 16.14 37.40
N ILE A 567 -5.36 15.32 36.42
CA ILE A 567 -6.55 14.46 36.42
C ILE A 567 -6.07 13.02 36.34
N GLU A 568 -6.38 12.22 37.36
CA GLU A 568 -6.03 10.80 37.43
C GLU A 568 -7.23 9.92 37.15
N PHE A 569 -7.01 8.91 36.33
CA PHE A 569 -8.00 7.92 35.91
C PHE A 569 -7.58 6.55 36.44
N VAL A 570 -8.41 5.97 37.31
CA VAL A 570 -8.21 4.64 37.88
C VAL A 570 -9.54 3.89 37.88
N GLY A 571 -9.69 2.90 37.00
CA GLY A 571 -10.95 2.19 36.82
C GLY A 571 -12.07 3.15 36.41
N SER A 572 -13.15 3.23 37.20
CA SER A 572 -14.25 4.19 37.01
C SER A 572 -14.09 5.52 37.75
N THR A 573 -13.03 5.68 38.54
CA THR A 573 -12.83 6.84 39.40
C THR A 573 -11.91 7.84 38.73
N VAL A 574 -12.32 9.10 38.73
CA VAL A 574 -11.56 10.23 38.19
C VAL A 574 -11.29 11.22 39.30
N THR A 575 -10.01 11.42 39.62
CA THR A 575 -9.59 12.31 40.72
C THR A 575 -8.96 13.57 40.14
N PHE A 576 -9.44 14.73 40.59
CA PHE A 576 -8.94 16.04 40.19
C PHE A 576 -8.00 16.59 41.26
N TYR A 577 -6.83 17.03 40.83
CA TYR A 577 -5.85 17.71 41.66
C TYR A 577 -5.55 19.09 41.08
N LEU A 578 -5.54 20.09 41.95
CA LEU A 578 -5.18 21.45 41.61
C LEU A 578 -3.98 21.87 42.45
N ASN A 579 -2.88 22.25 41.78
CA ASN A 579 -1.61 22.58 42.42
C ASN A 579 -1.20 21.52 43.46
N ASP A 580 -1.24 20.25 43.00
CA ASP A 580 -0.91 19.03 43.75
C ASP A 580 -1.83 18.66 44.93
N GLN A 581 -2.93 19.38 45.14
CA GLN A 581 -3.93 19.05 46.17
C GLN A 581 -5.19 18.42 45.54
N PRO A 582 -5.70 17.29 46.06
CA PRO A 582 -6.95 16.70 45.57
C PRO A 582 -8.14 17.60 45.90
N ILE A 583 -9.00 17.86 44.92
CA ILE A 583 -10.14 18.78 45.05
C ILE A 583 -11.50 18.11 44.81
N HIS A 584 -11.57 17.03 44.04
CA HIS A 584 -12.82 16.32 43.77
C HIS A 584 -12.58 14.91 43.18
N GLU A 585 -13.55 14.01 43.39
CA GLU A 585 -13.63 12.70 42.74
C GLU A 585 -14.96 12.55 41.99
N LEU A 586 -14.89 12.09 40.75
CA LEU A 586 -16.04 11.86 39.87
C LEU A 586 -16.08 10.39 39.44
N GLN A 587 -17.27 9.80 39.43
CA GLN A 587 -17.49 8.50 38.78
C GLN A 587 -17.77 8.69 37.29
N SER A 588 -16.98 8.03 36.45
CA SER A 588 -17.13 8.05 35.00
C SER A 588 -16.82 6.65 34.45
N PRO A 589 -17.67 6.02 33.63
CA PRO A 589 -17.35 4.72 33.03
C PRO A 589 -16.14 4.83 32.08
N ALA A 590 -15.40 3.73 31.92
CA ALA A 590 -14.24 3.65 31.02
C ALA A 590 -14.70 3.36 29.58
N ASP A 591 -15.48 4.28 29.02
CA ASP A 591 -16.05 4.15 27.67
C ASP A 591 -15.81 5.42 26.83
N TYR A 592 -16.37 5.44 25.61
CA TYR A 592 -16.20 6.56 24.69
C TYR A 592 -16.73 7.90 25.21
N ARG A 593 -17.54 7.90 26.28
CA ARG A 593 -18.07 9.11 26.91
C ARG A 593 -17.02 9.77 27.78
N ARG A 594 -15.96 9.07 28.20
CA ARG A 594 -14.87 9.63 29.01
C ARG A 594 -13.93 10.51 28.19
N ARG A 595 -14.43 11.66 27.72
CA ARG A 595 -13.65 12.65 26.95
C ARG A 595 -13.11 13.74 27.85
N LEU A 596 -11.84 14.09 27.68
CA LEU A 596 -11.29 15.31 28.25
C LEU A 596 -11.80 16.54 27.47
N GLY A 597 -12.07 17.63 28.17
CA GLY A 597 -12.25 18.93 27.54
C GLY A 597 -11.86 20.13 28.41
N LEU A 598 -11.90 21.30 27.79
CA LEU A 598 -11.64 22.62 28.37
C LEU A 598 -12.89 23.47 28.20
N PHE A 599 -13.44 23.97 29.30
CA PHE A 599 -14.70 24.70 29.32
C PHE A 599 -14.54 26.11 29.88
N HIS A 600 -15.27 27.07 29.32
CA HIS A 600 -15.52 28.39 29.92
C HIS A 600 -16.81 29.00 29.37
N TYR A 601 -17.36 30.01 30.05
CA TYR A 601 -18.47 30.81 29.55
C TYR A 601 -17.95 31.99 28.74
N ALA A 602 -18.30 32.04 27.45
CA ALA A 602 -17.77 33.00 26.48
C ALA A 602 -18.17 34.45 26.77
N ASP A 603 -19.31 34.67 27.42
CA ASP A 603 -19.77 36.00 27.82
C ASP A 603 -19.01 36.55 29.04
N GLN A 604 -18.35 35.67 29.82
CA GLN A 604 -17.79 36.00 31.13
C GLN A 604 -16.26 36.08 31.11
N THR A 605 -15.60 35.14 30.46
CA THR A 605 -14.14 34.99 30.58
C THR A 605 -13.47 34.63 29.25
N GLN A 606 -12.14 34.73 29.23
CA GLN A 606 -11.29 34.11 28.23
C GLN A 606 -10.62 32.85 28.81
N ALA A 607 -10.11 31.97 27.95
CA ALA A 607 -9.41 30.73 28.32
C ALA A 607 -7.96 30.74 27.82
N ARG A 608 -7.02 30.25 28.64
CA ARG A 608 -5.59 30.10 28.31
C ARG A 608 -5.04 28.81 28.93
N VAL A 609 -4.54 27.89 28.10
CA VAL A 609 -4.01 26.58 28.54
C VAL A 609 -2.72 26.24 27.82
N ARG A 610 -1.73 25.66 28.51
CA ARG A 610 -0.47 25.17 27.95
C ARG A 610 -0.03 23.86 28.61
N HIS A 611 1.04 23.27 28.08
CA HIS A 611 1.66 22.04 28.61
C HIS A 611 0.71 20.85 28.79
N ALA A 612 -0.34 20.77 27.96
CA ALA A 612 -1.27 19.65 28.03
C ALA A 612 -0.59 18.35 27.58
N SER A 613 -0.59 17.35 28.46
CA SER A 613 0.07 16.08 28.24
C SER A 613 -0.69 14.92 28.90
N TRP A 614 -0.49 13.73 28.37
CA TRP A 614 -1.17 12.52 28.81
C TRP A 614 -0.16 11.38 28.97
N THR A 615 -0.11 10.81 30.16
CA THR A 615 0.62 9.58 30.50
C THR A 615 -0.40 8.48 30.75
N GLY A 616 -0.37 7.37 30.01
CA GLY A 616 -1.34 6.30 30.16
C GLY A 616 -0.73 4.92 30.30
N LYS A 617 -1.50 4.02 30.90
CA LYS A 617 -1.21 2.60 31.07
C LYS A 617 -1.68 1.80 29.84
N TRP A 618 -1.31 2.26 28.65
CA TRP A 618 -1.49 1.51 27.40
C TRP A 618 -0.37 0.48 27.20
N ASP A 619 -0.61 -0.50 26.32
CA ASP A 619 0.38 -1.49 25.93
C ASP A 619 1.64 -0.85 25.35
N LYS A 620 2.81 -1.24 25.86
CA LYS A 620 4.10 -0.64 25.46
C LYS A 620 4.70 -1.23 24.19
N THR A 621 3.99 -2.18 23.58
CA THR A 621 4.41 -2.87 22.36
C THR A 621 3.22 -3.02 21.44
N ILE A 622 3.41 -2.75 20.15
CA ILE A 622 2.39 -3.04 19.14
C ILE A 622 2.33 -4.55 18.93
N PRO A 623 1.14 -5.19 18.96
CA PRO A 623 1.01 -6.59 18.64
C PRO A 623 1.61 -6.88 17.26
N PRO A 624 2.35 -7.98 17.08
CA PRO A 624 2.79 -8.41 15.76
C PRO A 624 1.56 -8.57 14.84
N VAL A 625 1.71 -8.37 13.53
CA VAL A 625 0.59 -8.36 12.57
C VAL A 625 -0.33 -9.59 12.71
N GLN A 626 0.22 -10.73 13.09
CA GLN A 626 -0.46 -12.00 13.33
C GLN A 626 -1.44 -11.95 14.51
N ARG A 627 -1.18 -11.09 15.49
CA ARG A 627 -2.03 -10.88 16.66
C ARG A 627 -2.90 -9.64 16.54
N GLN A 628 -2.86 -8.93 15.41
CA GLN A 628 -3.72 -7.75 15.21
C GLN A 628 -5.14 -8.17 14.82
N ASP A 629 -6.13 -7.63 15.52
CA ASP A 629 -7.54 -8.04 15.40
C ASP A 629 -8.10 -7.86 13.98
N LEU A 630 -7.76 -6.74 13.34
CA LEU A 630 -8.20 -6.38 11.99
C LEU A 630 -7.23 -6.83 10.89
N ALA A 631 -6.12 -7.47 11.25
CA ALA A 631 -5.25 -8.10 10.29
C ALA A 631 -5.83 -9.45 9.91
N ARG A 632 -5.97 -9.70 8.61
CA ARG A 632 -6.23 -11.05 8.12
C ARG A 632 -4.87 -11.69 7.94
N ILE A 633 -4.52 -12.62 8.83
CA ILE A 633 -3.37 -13.51 8.64
C ILE A 633 -3.73 -14.41 7.47
N PRO A 634 -3.17 -14.20 6.28
CA PRO A 634 -3.45 -15.11 5.20
C PRO A 634 -2.64 -16.39 5.48
N ALA A 635 -3.08 -17.53 4.96
CA ALA A 635 -2.38 -18.81 5.14
C ALA A 635 -0.88 -18.74 4.79
N TRP A 636 -0.49 -17.83 3.89
CA TRP A 636 0.90 -17.62 3.52
C TRP A 636 1.76 -16.90 4.58
N LEU A 637 1.18 -16.10 5.49
CA LEU A 637 1.96 -15.46 6.56
C LEU A 637 2.35 -16.51 7.61
N ALA A 638 1.51 -17.54 7.81
CA ALA A 638 1.86 -18.74 8.58
C ALA A 638 2.95 -19.58 7.88
N VAL A 639 3.07 -19.49 6.55
CA VAL A 639 4.16 -20.08 5.75
C VAL A 639 5.50 -19.34 5.94
N ASP A 640 5.47 -18.02 6.21
CA ASP A 640 6.67 -17.22 6.55
C ASP A 640 7.19 -17.55 7.97
N GLU A 641 6.32 -18.03 8.88
CA GLU A 641 6.65 -18.32 10.28
C GLU A 641 6.95 -19.79 10.59
N SER A 642 6.48 -20.75 9.79
CA SER A 642 6.37 -22.15 10.23
C SER A 642 7.62 -23.03 10.03
N GLN A 643 8.66 -22.63 9.30
CA GLN A 643 9.84 -23.51 9.09
C GLN A 643 11.18 -22.77 9.08
N ARG A 644 12.12 -23.33 9.85
CA ARG A 644 13.53 -22.90 10.00
C ARG A 644 14.30 -23.12 8.70
N ILE A 645 14.07 -22.27 7.72
CA ILE A 645 14.97 -22.10 6.59
C ILE A 645 16.23 -21.40 7.14
N SER A 646 17.34 -22.13 7.25
CA SER A 646 18.49 -21.73 8.07
C SER A 646 19.58 -20.98 7.32
N GLN A 647 19.76 -21.26 6.01
CA GLN A 647 20.82 -20.65 5.23
C GLN A 647 20.31 -19.43 4.49
N THR A 648 21.02 -18.32 4.61
CA THR A 648 20.64 -17.04 4.02
C THR A 648 21.75 -16.47 3.15
N LEU A 649 21.40 -15.90 2.01
CA LEU A 649 22.29 -15.16 1.13
C LEU A 649 21.63 -13.84 0.73
N ALA A 650 22.34 -12.73 0.93
CA ALA A 650 21.86 -11.41 0.53
C ALA A 650 22.89 -10.74 -0.39
N TYR A 651 22.46 -10.33 -1.58
CA TYR A 651 23.26 -9.51 -2.49
C TYR A 651 22.62 -8.16 -2.71
N ARG A 652 23.41 -7.10 -2.53
CA ARG A 652 23.12 -5.78 -3.08
C ARG A 652 23.82 -5.68 -4.42
N PHE A 653 23.08 -5.24 -5.43
CA PHE A 653 23.64 -5.09 -6.76
C PHE A 653 24.30 -3.73 -6.90
N ASP A 654 25.48 -3.71 -7.50
CA ASP A 654 26.29 -2.52 -7.75
C ASP A 654 26.95 -2.61 -9.15
N ALA A 655 27.83 -1.65 -9.47
CA ALA A 655 28.52 -1.58 -10.74
C ALA A 655 29.39 -2.82 -11.02
N ASN A 656 29.84 -3.53 -9.97
CA ASN A 656 30.73 -4.67 -10.05
C ASN A 656 30.01 -6.01 -10.00
N SER A 657 28.68 -6.05 -9.82
CA SER A 657 27.94 -7.31 -9.61
C SER A 657 28.10 -8.33 -10.75
N ILE A 658 28.23 -7.88 -12.00
CA ILE A 658 28.47 -8.78 -13.14
C ILE A 658 29.94 -9.25 -13.15
N GLU A 659 30.89 -8.34 -12.93
CA GLU A 659 32.33 -8.64 -12.94
C GLU A 659 32.75 -9.60 -11.81
N LEU A 660 32.17 -9.40 -10.63
CA LEU A 660 32.34 -10.25 -9.47
C LEU A 660 31.66 -11.61 -9.63
N GLY A 661 30.88 -11.82 -10.70
CA GLY A 661 30.14 -13.05 -10.96
C GLY A 661 28.94 -13.24 -10.04
N GLN A 662 28.46 -12.19 -9.35
CA GLN A 662 27.22 -12.27 -8.56
C GLN A 662 25.99 -12.43 -9.47
N LEU A 663 26.08 -11.91 -10.70
CA LEU A 663 25.06 -12.01 -11.74
C LEU A 663 25.69 -12.48 -13.06
N LYS A 664 24.99 -13.37 -13.75
CA LYS A 664 25.34 -13.88 -15.09
C LYS A 664 24.30 -13.43 -16.11
N ILE A 665 24.72 -12.77 -17.19
CA ILE A 665 23.81 -12.44 -18.29
C ILE A 665 23.46 -13.72 -19.04
N THR A 666 22.17 -14.08 -19.09
CA THR A 666 21.69 -15.27 -19.82
C THR A 666 20.97 -14.92 -21.12
N SER A 667 20.41 -13.71 -21.25
CA SER A 667 19.86 -13.20 -22.51
C SER A 667 19.92 -11.67 -22.60
N GLY A 668 19.97 -11.12 -23.83
CA GLY A 668 19.99 -9.67 -24.08
C GLY A 668 21.35 -8.97 -24.01
N GLY A 669 22.48 -9.69 -24.10
CA GLY A 669 23.82 -9.24 -23.66
C GLY A 669 24.58 -8.18 -24.48
N GLY A 670 24.05 -6.94 -24.57
CA GLY A 670 24.80 -5.74 -24.95
C GLY A 670 24.68 -4.61 -23.90
N GLU A 671 25.64 -3.69 -23.85
CA GLU A 671 25.67 -2.54 -22.91
C GLU A 671 24.41 -1.66 -23.02
N SER A 672 23.79 -1.62 -24.20
CA SER A 672 22.52 -0.91 -24.45
C SER A 672 21.29 -1.57 -23.81
N THR A 673 21.42 -2.79 -23.27
CA THR A 673 20.33 -3.59 -22.70
C THR A 673 20.52 -3.86 -21.20
N ILE A 674 21.76 -4.04 -20.73
CA ILE A 674 22.07 -4.30 -19.32
C ILE A 674 23.22 -3.40 -18.90
N THR A 675 22.98 -2.55 -17.91
CA THR A 675 23.95 -1.55 -17.42
C THR A 675 24.05 -1.64 -15.90
N PRO A 676 25.14 -2.21 -15.35
CA PRO A 676 25.47 -2.12 -13.93
C PRO A 676 25.72 -0.66 -13.52
N THR A 677 25.27 -0.29 -12.33
CA THR A 677 25.43 1.04 -11.72
C THR A 677 25.67 0.85 -10.22
N ASP A 678 26.23 1.84 -9.53
CA ASP A 678 26.43 1.77 -8.06
C ASP A 678 25.13 1.50 -7.26
N ASP A 679 24.00 1.82 -7.87
CA ASP A 679 22.66 1.74 -7.31
C ASP A 679 21.86 0.48 -7.71
N GLY A 680 22.47 -0.42 -8.49
CA GLY A 680 21.84 -1.65 -8.99
C GLY A 680 22.15 -1.94 -10.46
N VAL A 681 21.54 -2.98 -11.02
CA VAL A 681 21.67 -3.33 -12.44
C VAL A 681 20.42 -2.90 -13.20
N THR A 682 20.59 -1.96 -14.12
CA THR A 682 19.53 -1.48 -15.02
C THR A 682 19.38 -2.41 -16.20
N VAL A 683 18.15 -2.83 -16.48
CA VAL A 683 17.78 -3.65 -17.64
C VAL A 683 16.82 -2.85 -18.49
N VAL A 684 17.24 -2.50 -19.71
CA VAL A 684 16.43 -1.80 -20.71
C VAL A 684 16.16 -2.73 -21.87
N ARG A 685 14.90 -2.89 -22.28
CA ARG A 685 14.56 -3.70 -23.45
C ARG A 685 13.63 -2.95 -24.41
N PRO A 686 14.16 -2.38 -25.51
CA PRO A 686 13.34 -1.78 -26.56
C PRO A 686 12.68 -2.86 -27.42
N ALA A 687 11.50 -2.56 -27.99
CA ALA A 687 10.85 -3.38 -29.00
C ALA A 687 11.48 -3.13 -30.38
N VAL A 688 11.90 -4.19 -31.09
CA VAL A 688 12.62 -4.07 -32.38
C VAL A 688 12.11 -5.04 -33.46
N LYS A 689 10.88 -5.57 -33.28
CA LYS A 689 10.21 -6.73 -33.93
C LYS A 689 10.36 -8.06 -33.17
N ALA A 690 9.21 -8.73 -32.97
CA ALA A 690 9.00 -9.99 -32.26
C ALA A 690 9.19 -9.94 -30.72
N TYR A 691 9.00 -11.09 -30.05
CA TYR A 691 9.17 -11.25 -28.60
C TYR A 691 10.65 -11.14 -28.22
N ARG A 692 11.00 -10.30 -27.24
CA ARG A 692 12.38 -10.13 -26.80
C ARG A 692 12.46 -10.10 -25.28
N GLU A 693 13.53 -10.70 -24.77
CA GLU A 693 13.86 -10.74 -23.35
C GLU A 693 15.29 -10.31 -23.07
N ALA A 694 15.54 -9.92 -21.82
CA ALA A 694 16.85 -9.75 -21.21
C ALA A 694 16.81 -10.31 -19.79
N LYS A 695 17.75 -11.20 -19.46
CA LYS A 695 17.76 -11.95 -18.19
C LYS A 695 19.16 -12.01 -17.57
N LEU A 696 19.16 -11.94 -16.25
CA LEU A 696 20.27 -12.09 -15.33
C LEU A 696 20.00 -13.34 -14.49
N ALA A 697 20.96 -14.24 -14.37
CA ALA A 697 20.87 -15.42 -13.50
C ALA A 697 21.79 -15.27 -12.28
N LEU A 698 21.36 -15.85 -11.17
CA LEU A 698 22.17 -15.98 -9.96
C LEU A 698 22.87 -17.35 -9.96
N PRO A 699 24.20 -17.43 -9.81
CA PRO A 699 24.95 -18.68 -9.82
C PRO A 699 24.91 -19.37 -8.44
N VAL A 700 23.71 -19.70 -7.99
CA VAL A 700 23.44 -20.40 -6.73
C VAL A 700 22.56 -21.61 -7.00
N GLN A 701 22.76 -22.67 -6.22
CA GLN A 701 21.93 -23.86 -6.19
C GLN A 701 21.18 -23.90 -4.85
N LEU A 702 19.88 -24.20 -4.88
CA LEU A 702 19.04 -24.33 -3.68
C LEU A 702 18.43 -25.74 -3.61
N THR A 703 18.43 -26.33 -2.42
CA THR A 703 17.81 -27.64 -2.15
C THR A 703 16.72 -27.47 -1.09
N GLY A 704 15.61 -28.18 -1.25
CA GLY A 704 14.48 -28.12 -0.31
C GLY A 704 13.70 -26.80 -0.36
N ASP A 705 12.98 -26.46 0.70
CA ASP A 705 12.16 -25.25 0.74
C ASP A 705 13.00 -23.96 0.73
N PHE A 706 12.46 -22.91 0.11
CA PHE A 706 13.18 -21.65 -0.09
C PHE A 706 12.26 -20.43 -0.14
N ASP A 707 12.86 -19.26 0.10
CA ASP A 707 12.33 -17.94 -0.18
C ASP A 707 13.34 -17.15 -1.01
N ILE A 708 12.90 -16.58 -2.13
CA ILE A 708 13.70 -15.71 -2.99
C ILE A 708 12.99 -14.37 -3.10
N THR A 709 13.59 -13.30 -2.59
CA THR A 709 13.05 -11.94 -2.65
C THR A 709 13.95 -11.05 -3.49
N ALA A 710 13.44 -10.49 -4.58
CA ALA A 710 14.17 -9.59 -5.47
C ALA A 710 13.59 -8.16 -5.41
N GLY A 711 14.44 -7.17 -5.14
CA GLY A 711 14.05 -5.76 -5.10
C GLY A 711 14.22 -5.08 -6.46
N PHE A 712 13.29 -4.19 -6.82
CA PHE A 712 13.35 -3.39 -8.04
C PHE A 712 12.93 -1.93 -7.82
N LYS A 713 13.47 -1.02 -8.63
CA LYS A 713 13.07 0.39 -8.72
C LYS A 713 13.07 0.87 -10.17
N ASN A 714 12.57 2.09 -10.39
CA ASN A 714 12.57 2.78 -11.69
C ASN A 714 11.91 1.97 -12.82
N LEU A 715 10.82 1.28 -12.50
CA LEU A 715 10.09 0.47 -13.48
C LEU A 715 9.32 1.36 -14.47
N ILE A 716 9.69 1.30 -15.74
CA ILE A 716 8.98 1.93 -16.85
C ILE A 716 8.58 0.83 -17.83
N VAL A 717 7.32 0.86 -18.24
CA VAL A 717 6.78 -0.02 -19.27
C VAL A 717 6.04 0.89 -20.23
N GLU A 718 6.50 0.90 -21.47
CA GLU A 718 5.88 1.56 -22.60
C GLU A 718 5.61 0.45 -23.62
N SER A 719 4.34 0.14 -23.89
CA SER A 719 3.99 -0.93 -24.82
C SER A 719 2.85 -0.52 -25.76
N GLU A 720 2.80 -1.15 -26.94
CA GLU A 720 1.68 -1.02 -27.85
C GLU A 720 0.40 -1.60 -27.22
N THR A 721 -0.73 -1.00 -27.55
CA THR A 721 -2.02 -1.39 -26.99
C THR A 721 -2.33 -2.87 -27.25
N GLY A 722 -2.52 -3.65 -26.18
CA GLY A 722 -2.77 -5.10 -26.27
C GLY A 722 -1.51 -5.97 -26.39
N LYS A 723 -0.31 -5.39 -26.30
CA LYS A 723 0.95 -6.10 -26.10
C LYS A 723 1.33 -6.13 -24.61
N ILE A 724 2.43 -6.80 -24.28
CA ILE A 724 2.87 -7.00 -22.91
C ILE A 724 4.31 -6.54 -22.70
N GLY A 725 4.57 -5.93 -21.55
CA GLY A 725 5.90 -5.60 -21.05
C GLY A 725 6.01 -6.04 -19.59
N VAL A 726 6.94 -6.92 -19.28
CA VAL A 726 6.93 -7.74 -18.06
C VAL A 726 8.28 -7.66 -17.36
N ILE A 727 8.30 -7.57 -16.03
CA ILE A 727 9.47 -7.91 -15.22
C ILE A 727 9.27 -9.26 -14.55
N MET A 728 10.33 -10.03 -14.35
CA MET A 728 10.20 -11.39 -13.84
C MET A 728 11.27 -11.72 -12.82
N LEU A 729 10.84 -12.43 -11.78
CA LEU A 729 11.67 -13.24 -10.90
C LEU A 729 11.28 -14.70 -11.16
N GLU A 730 12.14 -15.44 -11.86
CA GLU A 730 11.92 -16.82 -12.27
C GLU A 730 12.69 -17.81 -11.38
N ALA A 731 12.12 -19.00 -11.18
CA ALA A 731 12.76 -20.13 -10.51
C ALA A 731 12.62 -21.40 -11.38
N ASP A 732 13.72 -22.06 -11.72
CA ASP A 732 13.75 -23.21 -12.63
C ASP A 732 13.68 -24.54 -11.86
N LEU A 733 12.48 -25.04 -11.58
CA LEU A 733 12.27 -26.19 -10.67
C LEU A 733 12.54 -27.59 -11.26
N GLY A 734 13.19 -27.70 -12.42
CA GLY A 734 13.59 -28.98 -13.03
C GLY A 734 12.44 -29.94 -13.39
N ALA A 735 12.77 -31.06 -14.03
CA ALA A 735 11.81 -32.12 -14.35
C ALA A 735 11.60 -33.06 -13.13
N SER A 736 10.39 -33.59 -12.97
CA SER A 736 10.10 -34.70 -12.04
C SER A 736 10.32 -36.04 -12.74
N ASP A 737 10.96 -36.99 -12.07
CA ASP A 737 11.60 -38.19 -12.63
C ASP A 737 10.69 -39.27 -13.28
N GLU A 738 9.38 -39.07 -13.52
CA GLU A 738 8.51 -40.20 -13.91
C GLU A 738 7.81 -40.13 -15.29
N THR A 739 7.81 -39.03 -16.06
CA THR A 739 6.99 -38.98 -17.30
C THR A 739 7.54 -38.28 -18.55
N ASN A 740 8.83 -37.91 -18.65
CA ASN A 740 9.32 -37.10 -19.79
C ASN A 740 8.56 -35.76 -19.94
N GLU A 741 8.26 -35.11 -18.81
CA GLU A 741 7.68 -33.77 -18.72
C GLU A 741 8.75 -32.76 -18.31
N ASP A 742 9.28 -31.99 -19.27
CA ASP A 742 10.19 -30.85 -19.05
C ASP A 742 9.42 -29.69 -18.36
N GLY A 743 9.25 -29.73 -17.05
CA GLY A 743 8.48 -28.72 -16.31
C GLY A 743 9.26 -27.45 -15.90
N PHE A 744 9.46 -26.46 -16.77
CA PHE A 744 9.99 -25.15 -16.33
C PHE A 744 8.97 -24.36 -15.48
N GLN A 745 9.08 -24.31 -14.15
CA GLN A 745 8.13 -23.56 -13.33
C GLN A 745 8.47 -22.07 -13.16
N THR A 746 8.31 -21.30 -14.23
CA THR A 746 8.60 -19.86 -14.23
C THR A 746 7.58 -19.04 -13.45
N VAL A 747 7.91 -18.54 -12.26
CA VAL A 747 7.14 -17.40 -11.72
C VAL A 747 7.55 -16.13 -12.45
N MET A 748 6.58 -15.29 -12.78
CA MET A 748 6.79 -14.02 -13.49
C MET A 748 5.84 -13.00 -12.91
N MET A 749 6.28 -11.76 -12.67
CA MET A 749 5.34 -10.67 -12.44
C MET A 749 4.94 -10.04 -13.77
N GLN A 750 3.93 -10.61 -14.43
CA GLN A 750 3.44 -10.06 -15.69
C GLN A 750 2.63 -8.78 -15.52
N LEU A 751 3.31 -7.64 -15.52
CA LEU A 751 2.71 -6.35 -15.80
C LEU A 751 2.12 -6.42 -17.23
N ARG A 752 0.82 -6.20 -17.36
CA ARG A 752 0.14 -6.16 -18.67
C ARG A 752 -0.58 -4.85 -18.80
N GLU A 753 -0.01 -3.94 -19.58
CA GLU A 753 -0.71 -2.73 -20.02
C GLU A 753 -1.85 -3.15 -20.97
N ARG A 754 -3.05 -3.38 -20.43
CA ARG A 754 -4.26 -3.45 -21.26
C ARG A 754 -4.54 -2.08 -21.88
N HIS A 755 -5.47 -2.03 -22.83
CA HIS A 755 -5.97 -0.83 -23.55
C HIS A 755 -6.38 0.39 -22.66
N SER A 756 -6.17 0.34 -21.34
CA SER A 756 -6.52 1.31 -20.31
C SER A 756 -5.39 1.66 -19.32
N GLY A 757 -4.16 1.13 -19.46
CA GLY A 757 -3.04 1.43 -18.54
C GLY A 757 -2.98 0.55 -17.29
N ASP A 758 -3.55 -0.66 -17.36
CA ASP A 758 -3.56 -1.59 -16.23
C ASP A 758 -2.16 -2.15 -15.97
N SER A 759 -1.74 -2.26 -14.72
CA SER A 759 -0.56 -3.05 -14.36
C SER A 759 -1.03 -4.10 -13.34
N VAL A 760 -0.63 -5.34 -13.54
CA VAL A 760 -1.17 -6.50 -12.81
C VAL A 760 0.00 -7.35 -12.34
N GLY A 761 0.04 -7.69 -11.06
CA GLY A 761 0.86 -8.78 -10.54
C GLY A 761 0.11 -10.10 -10.64
N GLN A 762 0.71 -11.12 -11.23
CA GLN A 762 0.13 -12.47 -11.34
C GLN A 762 1.24 -13.50 -11.24
N LEU A 763 0.91 -14.75 -10.92
CA LEU A 763 1.80 -15.91 -11.05
C LEU A 763 1.55 -16.56 -12.40
N MET A 764 2.60 -16.75 -13.20
CA MET A 764 2.56 -17.63 -14.36
C MET A 764 3.16 -18.99 -13.97
N THR A 765 2.68 -20.08 -14.58
CA THR A 765 3.36 -21.38 -14.56
C THR A 765 3.51 -21.85 -16.01
N LEU A 766 4.72 -22.24 -16.41
CA LEU A 766 4.98 -22.88 -17.70
C LEU A 766 5.14 -24.38 -17.46
N LYS A 767 4.61 -25.22 -18.35
CA LYS A 767 4.87 -26.67 -18.36
C LYS A 767 5.16 -27.09 -19.79
N LYS A 768 6.19 -27.89 -20.02
CA LYS A 768 6.47 -28.45 -21.34
C LYS A 768 6.10 -29.93 -21.32
N ILE A 769 5.05 -30.28 -22.03
CA ILE A 769 4.51 -31.65 -22.10
C ILE A 769 4.78 -32.15 -23.52
N ARG A 770 5.60 -33.18 -23.68
CA ARG A 770 5.96 -33.78 -24.99
C ARG A 770 6.45 -32.76 -26.04
N GLY A 771 7.21 -31.75 -25.61
CA GLY A 771 7.72 -30.70 -26.49
C GLY A 771 6.81 -29.49 -26.66
N GLU A 772 5.52 -29.59 -26.30
CA GLU A 772 4.56 -28.48 -26.36
C GLU A 772 4.53 -27.69 -25.05
N SER A 773 4.41 -26.36 -25.14
CA SER A 773 4.41 -25.46 -23.98
C SER A 773 3.00 -25.05 -23.56
N ALA A 774 2.59 -25.41 -22.35
CA ALA A 774 1.36 -24.95 -21.72
C ALA A 774 1.64 -23.84 -20.70
N ARG A 775 0.89 -22.72 -20.77
CA ARG A 775 0.99 -21.60 -19.83
C ARG A 775 -0.28 -21.50 -19.00
N HIS A 776 -0.13 -21.43 -17.69
CA HIS A 776 -1.20 -21.14 -16.75
C HIS A 776 -0.95 -19.80 -16.07
N TYR A 777 -2.02 -19.05 -15.79
CA TYR A 777 -1.96 -17.75 -15.13
C TYR A 777 -2.91 -17.77 -13.94
N SER A 778 -2.43 -17.35 -12.77
CA SER A 778 -3.30 -17.06 -11.64
C SER A 778 -4.18 -15.83 -11.94
N PRO A 779 -5.29 -15.64 -11.20
CA PRO A 779 -6.00 -14.37 -11.21
C PRO A 779 -5.04 -13.20 -10.93
N GLY A 780 -5.21 -12.13 -11.70
CA GLY A 780 -4.36 -10.95 -11.61
C GLY A 780 -4.71 -10.05 -10.42
N THR A 781 -3.70 -9.49 -9.78
CA THR A 781 -3.82 -8.45 -8.75
C THR A 781 -3.36 -7.11 -9.31
N ILE A 782 -4.27 -6.13 -9.45
CA ILE A 782 -3.94 -4.80 -10.01
C ILE A 782 -2.87 -4.13 -9.14
N SER A 783 -1.71 -3.76 -9.70
CA SER A 783 -0.67 -2.97 -9.04
C SER A 783 -0.06 -1.98 -10.02
N LEU A 784 -0.07 -0.70 -9.67
CA LEU A 784 0.51 0.44 -10.39
C LEU A 784 1.86 0.86 -9.79
N ALA A 785 2.47 0.01 -8.96
CA ALA A 785 3.76 0.28 -8.33
C ALA A 785 4.89 0.37 -9.37
N ARG A 786 5.79 1.34 -9.18
CA ARG A 786 6.97 1.56 -10.05
C ARG A 786 8.28 1.13 -9.37
N SER A 787 8.17 0.64 -8.14
CA SER A 787 9.23 0.05 -7.33
C SER A 787 8.61 -0.97 -6.39
N GLY A 788 9.40 -1.87 -5.82
CA GLY A 788 8.87 -2.91 -4.96
C GLY A 788 9.82 -4.08 -4.72
N LYS A 789 9.25 -5.15 -4.17
CA LYS A 789 9.90 -6.44 -4.02
C LYS A 789 9.00 -7.55 -4.58
N LEU A 790 9.60 -8.43 -5.37
CA LEU A 790 8.99 -9.69 -5.79
C LEU A 790 9.47 -10.78 -4.86
N ARG A 791 8.60 -11.69 -4.42
CA ARG A 791 9.03 -12.86 -3.65
C ARG A 791 8.41 -14.14 -4.18
N LEU A 792 9.24 -15.19 -4.24
CA LEU A 792 8.84 -16.58 -4.40
C LEU A 792 9.12 -17.35 -3.14
N SER A 793 8.16 -18.18 -2.74
CA SER A 793 8.29 -19.04 -1.57
C SER A 793 7.80 -20.43 -1.95
N ARG A 794 8.66 -21.45 -1.84
CA ARG A 794 8.25 -22.85 -1.99
C ARG A 794 8.04 -23.45 -0.60
N ARG A 795 6.92 -24.15 -0.42
CA ARG A 795 6.67 -25.04 0.72
C ARG A 795 6.17 -26.39 0.22
N GLY A 796 7.01 -27.40 0.32
CA GLY A 796 6.75 -28.73 -0.24
C GLY A 796 6.39 -28.65 -1.74
N ALA A 797 5.20 -29.14 -2.09
CA ALA A 797 4.70 -29.18 -3.47
C ALA A 797 3.88 -27.92 -3.87
N THR A 798 4.02 -26.79 -3.15
CA THR A 798 3.33 -25.54 -3.49
C THR A 798 4.30 -24.37 -3.55
N ILE A 799 4.17 -23.54 -4.60
CA ILE A 799 4.88 -22.27 -4.73
C ILE A 799 3.91 -21.10 -4.58
N TYR A 800 4.34 -20.07 -3.85
CA TYR A 800 3.60 -18.85 -3.57
C TYR A 800 4.36 -17.65 -4.15
N ALA A 801 3.63 -16.76 -4.81
CA ALA A 801 4.15 -15.53 -5.38
C ALA A 801 3.63 -14.32 -4.63
N PHE A 802 4.51 -13.39 -4.30
CA PHE A 802 4.17 -12.19 -3.55
C PHE A 802 4.72 -10.92 -4.19
N LEU A 803 4.01 -9.81 -3.91
CA LEU A 803 4.40 -8.46 -4.23
C LEU A 803 4.39 -7.60 -2.96
N ALA A 804 5.47 -6.89 -2.69
CA ALA A 804 5.46 -5.72 -1.83
C ALA A 804 5.62 -4.47 -2.71
N GLU A 805 4.69 -3.54 -2.62
CA GLU A 805 4.67 -2.33 -3.44
C GLU A 805 5.55 -1.25 -2.81
N ASN A 806 6.35 -0.57 -3.63
CA ASN A 806 7.27 0.48 -3.23
C ASN A 806 8.24 0.03 -2.12
N ASP A 807 8.27 0.74 -1.01
CA ASP A 807 9.10 0.50 0.17
C ASP A 807 8.37 -0.28 1.28
N SER A 808 7.16 -0.78 0.99
CA SER A 808 6.38 -1.58 1.92
C SER A 808 7.17 -2.81 2.36
N GLN A 809 7.16 -3.09 3.67
CA GLN A 809 7.67 -4.37 4.19
C GLN A 809 6.59 -5.47 4.15
N GLN A 810 5.36 -5.12 3.81
CA GLN A 810 4.23 -6.03 3.81
C GLN A 810 4.00 -6.60 2.41
N PHE A 811 4.16 -7.93 2.31
CA PHE A 811 3.86 -8.67 1.10
C PHE A 811 2.36 -8.92 0.93
N CYS A 812 1.92 -8.95 -0.33
CA CYS A 812 0.61 -9.38 -0.78
C CYS A 812 0.77 -10.65 -1.61
N LEU A 813 0.03 -11.71 -1.31
CA LEU A 813 -0.05 -12.89 -2.17
C LEU A 813 -0.78 -12.53 -3.46
N ILE A 814 -0.12 -12.74 -4.60
CA ILE A 814 -0.66 -12.48 -5.93
C ILE A 814 -1.01 -13.77 -6.69
N GLY A 815 -0.52 -14.92 -6.22
CA GLY A 815 -0.86 -16.22 -6.79
C GLY A 815 -0.16 -17.38 -6.07
N GLN A 816 -0.70 -18.58 -6.23
CA GLN A 816 -0.09 -19.83 -5.77
C GLN A 816 -0.34 -20.92 -6.81
N SER A 817 0.53 -21.92 -6.88
CA SER A 817 0.38 -23.05 -7.79
C SER A 817 1.08 -24.29 -7.24
N ALA A 818 0.64 -25.47 -7.67
CA ALA A 818 1.36 -26.72 -7.37
C ALA A 818 2.71 -26.73 -8.09
N CYS A 819 3.77 -27.12 -7.37
CA CYS A 819 5.13 -27.11 -7.87
C CYS A 819 5.89 -28.42 -7.68
N SER A 820 6.99 -28.59 -8.43
CA SER A 820 7.94 -29.69 -8.22
C SER A 820 8.69 -29.50 -6.90
N THR A 821 9.05 -30.60 -6.24
CA THR A 821 9.91 -30.65 -5.05
C THR A 821 11.39 -30.78 -5.40
N ALA A 822 11.75 -30.90 -6.68
CA ALA A 822 13.14 -31.02 -7.14
C ALA A 822 13.98 -29.77 -6.81
N ASP A 823 15.30 -29.95 -6.74
CA ASP A 823 16.22 -28.86 -6.41
C ASP A 823 16.33 -27.81 -7.51
N LEU A 824 16.58 -26.55 -7.11
CA LEU A 824 16.87 -25.47 -8.05
C LEU A 824 18.33 -25.58 -8.51
N PRO A 825 18.60 -25.83 -9.79
CA PRO A 825 19.96 -25.94 -10.30
C PRO A 825 20.67 -24.58 -10.27
N THR A 826 21.99 -24.60 -10.46
CA THR A 826 22.78 -23.38 -10.68
C THR A 826 22.20 -22.58 -11.85
N ASP A 827 22.14 -21.25 -11.74
CA ASP A 827 21.49 -20.34 -12.70
C ASP A 827 19.96 -20.52 -12.84
N GLY A 828 19.34 -21.28 -11.92
CA GLY A 828 17.90 -21.54 -11.89
C GLY A 828 17.08 -20.34 -11.41
N ILE A 829 17.69 -19.37 -10.73
CA ILE A 829 17.03 -18.12 -10.32
C ILE A 829 17.36 -17.02 -11.32
N ARG A 830 16.35 -16.41 -11.94
CA ARG A 830 16.54 -15.41 -13.00
C ARG A 830 15.74 -14.14 -12.74
N LEU A 831 16.38 -12.99 -12.95
CA LEU A 831 15.80 -11.65 -12.93
C LEU A 831 15.78 -11.11 -14.35
N GLY A 832 14.68 -10.53 -14.80
CA GLY A 832 14.65 -10.06 -16.19
C GLY A 832 13.50 -9.16 -16.55
N SER A 833 13.54 -8.73 -17.81
CA SER A 833 12.49 -7.96 -18.45
C SER A 833 12.17 -8.53 -19.84
N GLN A 834 10.91 -8.41 -20.25
CA GLN A 834 10.39 -8.87 -21.53
C GLN A 834 9.50 -7.80 -22.15
N ILE A 835 9.53 -7.70 -23.47
CA ILE A 835 8.59 -6.86 -24.22
C ILE A 835 8.12 -7.56 -25.50
N GLN A 836 6.85 -7.36 -25.82
CA GLN A 836 6.23 -7.77 -27.07
C GLN A 836 5.80 -6.53 -27.87
N GLY A 837 5.97 -6.56 -29.19
CA GLY A 837 5.49 -5.50 -30.09
C GLY A 837 6.55 -5.03 -31.07
N THR A 838 6.21 -3.98 -31.82
CA THR A 838 7.14 -3.33 -32.74
C THR A 838 7.68 -2.00 -32.22
N SER A 839 7.08 -1.45 -31.18
CA SER A 839 7.46 -0.20 -30.51
C SER A 839 7.27 -0.30 -28.99
N GLY A 840 7.85 0.65 -28.25
CA GLY A 840 7.87 0.67 -26.79
C GLY A 840 9.18 0.13 -26.18
N LYS A 841 9.27 0.17 -24.85
CA LYS A 841 10.40 -0.32 -24.06
C LYS A 841 9.97 -0.76 -22.67
N THR A 842 10.74 -1.67 -22.09
CA THR A 842 10.72 -1.90 -20.65
C THR A 842 12.02 -1.42 -20.03
N THR A 843 11.96 -0.86 -18.84
CA THR A 843 13.12 -0.44 -18.06
C THR A 843 12.88 -0.81 -16.62
N VAL A 844 13.84 -1.46 -15.99
CA VAL A 844 13.78 -1.80 -14.56
C VAL A 844 15.19 -1.79 -14.00
N GLN A 845 15.35 -1.30 -12.78
CA GLN A 845 16.61 -1.40 -12.05
C GLN A 845 16.46 -2.42 -10.92
N TRP A 846 17.20 -3.52 -11.00
CA TRP A 846 17.27 -4.52 -9.93
C TRP A 846 18.29 -4.06 -8.89
N ILE A 847 17.89 -4.01 -7.62
CA ILE A 847 18.72 -3.46 -6.53
C ILE A 847 19.35 -4.53 -5.62
N GLY A 848 18.86 -5.76 -5.70
CA GLY A 848 19.39 -6.86 -4.91
C GLY A 848 18.45 -8.05 -4.80
N VAL A 849 18.95 -9.11 -4.17
CA VAL A 849 18.18 -10.31 -3.85
C VAL A 849 18.51 -10.78 -2.42
N ASP A 850 17.48 -11.21 -1.70
CA ASP A 850 17.57 -11.90 -0.42
C ASP A 850 17.02 -13.33 -0.61
N ILE A 851 17.86 -14.33 -0.37
CA ILE A 851 17.54 -15.75 -0.52
C ILE A 851 17.63 -16.41 0.85
N ARG A 852 16.65 -17.26 1.16
CA ARG A 852 16.67 -18.19 2.27
C ARG A 852 16.39 -19.58 1.72
N SER A 853 17.18 -20.59 2.09
CA SER A 853 16.91 -21.99 1.73
C SER A 853 17.36 -22.96 2.83
N GLU A 854 16.80 -24.18 2.86
CA GLU A 854 17.26 -25.25 3.74
C GLU A 854 18.74 -25.54 3.50
N THR A 855 19.15 -25.65 2.23
CA THR A 855 20.55 -25.73 1.81
C THR A 855 20.81 -24.80 0.64
N LEU A 856 21.87 -24.00 0.76
CA LEU A 856 22.30 -23.04 -0.23
C LEU A 856 23.76 -23.30 -0.59
N VAL A 857 24.01 -23.58 -1.86
CA VAL A 857 25.37 -23.69 -2.41
C VAL A 857 25.59 -22.54 -3.38
N ALA A 858 26.32 -21.52 -2.92
CA ALA A 858 26.80 -20.46 -3.81
C ALA A 858 28.08 -20.92 -4.50
N ARG A 859 28.20 -20.72 -5.82
CA ARG A 859 29.48 -20.88 -6.52
C ARG A 859 30.50 -19.98 -5.81
N GLN A 860 31.68 -20.49 -5.45
CA GLN A 860 32.72 -19.67 -4.81
C GLN A 860 33.02 -18.46 -5.70
N LEU A 861 32.55 -17.29 -5.27
CA LEU A 861 32.86 -16.03 -5.93
C LEU A 861 34.30 -15.67 -5.58
N PRO A 862 35.12 -15.22 -6.56
CA PRO A 862 36.44 -14.72 -6.24
C PRO A 862 36.32 -13.59 -5.21
N SER A 863 37.02 -13.74 -4.09
CA SER A 863 37.03 -12.74 -3.02
C SER A 863 37.37 -11.34 -3.57
N ARG A 864 36.79 -10.28 -2.97
CA ARG A 864 37.12 -8.85 -3.24
C ARG A 864 38.63 -8.53 -3.21
N VAL A 865 39.46 -9.46 -2.75
CA VAL A 865 40.91 -9.34 -2.61
C VAL A 865 41.65 -9.41 -3.95
N ALA A 866 41.07 -9.99 -5.02
CA ALA A 866 41.78 -10.18 -6.29
C ALA A 866 41.97 -8.89 -7.14
N GLN A 867 41.29 -7.79 -6.84
CA GLN A 867 41.36 -6.51 -7.59
C GLN A 867 42.22 -5.44 -6.88
N LYS A 868 43.52 -5.68 -6.65
CA LYS A 868 44.41 -4.64 -6.09
C LYS A 868 45.61 -4.22 -6.96
N ARG A 869 45.88 -4.86 -8.10
CA ARG A 869 47.00 -4.46 -8.97
C ARG A 869 46.53 -3.62 -10.16
N SER A 870 46.99 -2.38 -10.20
CA SER A 870 46.91 -1.50 -11.37
C SER A 870 47.81 -2.01 -12.49
N LEU A 871 47.51 -1.61 -13.73
CA LEU A 871 48.36 -1.90 -14.88
C LEU A 871 49.81 -1.41 -14.68
N GLN A 872 49.98 -0.24 -14.05
CA GLN A 872 51.30 0.32 -13.73
C GLN A 872 52.09 -0.60 -12.79
N GLN A 873 51.45 -1.15 -11.75
CA GLN A 873 52.10 -2.11 -10.86
C GLN A 873 52.50 -3.39 -11.59
N LEU A 874 51.63 -3.93 -12.46
CA LEU A 874 51.95 -5.11 -13.27
C LEU A 874 53.12 -4.85 -14.22
N ASN A 875 53.23 -3.64 -14.77
CA ASN A 875 54.35 -3.21 -15.62
C ASN A 875 55.66 -3.11 -14.83
N ASP A 876 55.64 -2.54 -13.64
CA ASP A 876 56.83 -2.43 -12.80
C ASP A 876 57.30 -3.80 -12.29
N GLU A 877 56.37 -4.69 -11.95
CA GLU A 877 56.69 -6.05 -11.56
C GLU A 877 57.20 -6.91 -12.71
N ARG A 878 56.71 -6.68 -13.95
CA ARG A 878 57.25 -7.33 -15.15
C ARG A 878 58.76 -7.05 -15.32
N LYS A 879 59.24 -5.89 -14.87
CA LYS A 879 60.68 -5.55 -14.89
C LYS A 879 61.50 -6.32 -13.85
N ARG A 880 60.85 -6.88 -12.82
CA ARG A 880 61.49 -7.66 -11.74
C ARG A 880 61.57 -9.16 -12.04
N LEU A 881 60.89 -9.63 -13.08
CA LEU A 881 61.00 -11.01 -13.56
C LEU A 881 62.38 -11.22 -14.19
N THR A 882 63.19 -12.07 -13.58
CA THR A 882 64.62 -12.21 -13.89
C THR A 882 64.92 -13.02 -15.14
N GLN A 883 63.94 -13.75 -15.66
CA GLN A 883 64.09 -14.62 -16.83
C GLN A 883 63.26 -14.06 -17.97
N SER A 884 63.81 -14.06 -19.18
CA SER A 884 63.15 -13.57 -20.39
C SER A 884 63.39 -14.50 -21.56
N PHE A 885 62.33 -14.79 -22.29
CA PHE A 885 62.34 -15.46 -23.59
C PHE A 885 61.62 -14.56 -24.59
N HIS A 886 62.27 -14.26 -25.70
CA HIS A 886 61.69 -13.47 -26.78
C HIS A 886 61.86 -14.22 -28.08
N TYR A 887 60.79 -14.35 -28.86
CA TYR A 887 60.82 -14.91 -30.19
C TYR A 887 60.22 -13.93 -31.19
N ASP A 888 61.04 -13.51 -32.16
CA ASP A 888 60.63 -12.68 -33.29
C ASP A 888 60.25 -13.59 -34.46
N PHE A 889 58.98 -13.53 -34.87
CA PHE A 889 58.47 -14.37 -35.97
C PHE A 889 58.96 -13.94 -37.35
N LYS A 890 59.70 -12.82 -37.46
CA LYS A 890 60.45 -12.46 -38.68
C LYS A 890 61.62 -13.40 -38.97
N ALA A 891 62.07 -14.16 -37.96
CA ALA A 891 63.18 -15.09 -38.09
C ALA A 891 62.89 -16.31 -39.00
N GLY A 892 61.67 -16.42 -39.55
CA GLY A 892 61.25 -17.49 -40.44
C GLY A 892 60.37 -18.54 -39.76
N VAL A 893 60.36 -19.76 -40.30
CA VAL A 893 59.53 -20.86 -39.77
C VAL A 893 59.97 -21.20 -38.34
N PRO A 894 59.06 -21.19 -37.35
CA PRO A 894 59.42 -21.47 -35.97
C PRO A 894 60.01 -22.89 -35.78
N PRO A 895 61.08 -23.03 -34.98
CA PRO A 895 61.69 -24.32 -34.70
C PRO A 895 60.72 -25.26 -33.99
N SER A 896 60.68 -26.52 -34.41
CA SER A 896 59.72 -27.54 -33.91
C SER A 896 59.92 -27.90 -32.44
N GLU A 897 61.14 -27.71 -31.93
CA GLU A 897 61.53 -27.91 -30.54
C GLU A 897 60.96 -26.83 -29.60
N LEU A 898 60.63 -25.64 -30.14
CA LEU A 898 60.00 -24.56 -29.38
C LEU A 898 58.50 -24.45 -29.65
N PHE A 899 58.07 -24.76 -30.87
CA PHE A 899 56.69 -24.55 -31.30
C PHE A 899 56.10 -25.76 -32.02
N TYR A 900 54.92 -26.18 -31.58
CA TYR A 900 54.08 -27.11 -32.33
C TYR A 900 52.95 -26.36 -33.02
N PHE A 901 52.85 -26.49 -34.33
CA PHE A 901 51.73 -25.97 -35.10
C PHE A 901 50.66 -27.04 -35.28
N TRP A 902 49.43 -26.78 -34.83
CA TRP A 902 48.31 -27.68 -35.14
C TRP A 902 47.58 -27.21 -36.40
N ASN A 903 46.98 -28.17 -37.10
CA ASN A 903 46.28 -27.96 -38.38
C ASN A 903 47.22 -27.76 -39.60
N ARG A 904 48.46 -28.29 -39.54
CA ARG A 904 49.48 -28.26 -40.60
C ARG A 904 49.02 -28.82 -41.96
N ASN A 905 47.99 -29.67 -41.96
CA ASN A 905 47.52 -30.38 -43.14
C ASN A 905 46.48 -29.59 -43.97
N GLN A 906 46.03 -28.42 -43.50
CA GLN A 906 45.19 -27.51 -44.28
C GLN A 906 46.11 -26.47 -44.94
N SER A 907 46.37 -26.60 -46.24
CA SER A 907 47.23 -25.67 -46.97
C SER A 907 46.42 -24.42 -47.39
N PRO A 908 46.93 -23.18 -47.19
CA PRO A 908 48.22 -22.81 -46.61
C PRO A 908 48.10 -22.46 -45.11
N GLY A 909 48.36 -23.40 -44.19
CA GLY A 909 48.12 -23.17 -42.75
C GLY A 909 49.10 -22.22 -42.05
N LEU A 910 50.30 -22.02 -42.62
CA LEU A 910 51.32 -21.09 -42.16
C LEU A 910 52.03 -20.46 -43.36
N GLU A 911 52.21 -19.14 -43.33
CA GLU A 911 52.95 -18.40 -44.35
C GLU A 911 53.97 -17.47 -43.68
N PRO A 912 55.27 -17.80 -43.71
CA PRO A 912 56.33 -16.88 -43.27
C PRO A 912 56.40 -15.65 -44.18
N THR A 913 56.60 -14.48 -43.60
CA THR A 913 56.74 -13.19 -44.30
C THR A 913 57.87 -12.36 -43.69
N ASP A 914 58.31 -11.32 -44.38
CA ASP A 914 59.33 -10.38 -43.87
C ASP A 914 58.87 -9.63 -42.60
N ASP A 915 57.54 -9.57 -42.37
CA ASP A 915 56.93 -8.85 -41.25
C ASP A 915 56.49 -9.76 -40.09
N GLY A 916 56.66 -11.08 -40.21
CA GLY A 916 56.26 -12.08 -39.21
C GLY A 916 55.65 -13.35 -39.81
N LEU A 917 54.85 -14.07 -39.02
CA LEU A 917 54.23 -15.33 -39.44
C LEU A 917 52.71 -15.18 -39.61
N ILE A 918 52.20 -15.38 -40.82
CA ILE A 918 50.75 -15.39 -41.05
C ILE A 918 50.19 -16.77 -40.69
N ILE A 919 49.23 -16.78 -39.76
CA ILE A 919 48.39 -17.94 -39.45
C ILE A 919 47.10 -17.82 -40.25
N VAL A 920 46.84 -18.80 -41.10
CA VAL A 920 45.62 -18.86 -41.92
C VAL A 920 44.66 -19.87 -41.30
N SER A 921 43.45 -19.41 -40.96
CA SER A 921 42.38 -20.28 -40.47
C SER A 921 41.15 -20.16 -41.38
N PRO A 922 40.89 -21.14 -42.26
CA PRO A 922 39.59 -21.29 -42.89
C PRO A 922 38.52 -21.53 -41.82
N GLY A 923 37.36 -20.92 -41.94
CA GLY A 923 36.26 -21.23 -41.06
C GLY A 923 35.55 -22.52 -41.48
N THR A 924 34.79 -23.10 -40.55
CA THR A 924 34.04 -24.33 -40.79
C THR A 924 32.63 -24.20 -40.22
N ARG A 925 31.74 -25.16 -40.51
CA ARG A 925 30.40 -25.22 -39.88
C ARG A 925 30.45 -25.46 -38.37
N GLY A 926 31.60 -25.86 -37.83
CA GLY A 926 31.86 -26.02 -36.39
C GLY A 926 33.00 -25.14 -35.90
N TYR A 927 33.35 -25.27 -34.61
CA TYR A 927 34.52 -24.59 -34.07
C TYR A 927 35.80 -25.27 -34.54
N ALA A 928 36.56 -24.60 -35.40
CA ALA A 928 37.90 -25.01 -35.83
C ALA A 928 38.87 -23.84 -35.62
N SER A 929 40.12 -24.13 -35.27
CA SER A 929 41.17 -23.12 -35.13
C SER A 929 42.49 -23.62 -35.69
N ALA A 930 43.36 -22.70 -36.08
CA ALA A 930 44.76 -22.95 -36.41
C ALA A 930 45.65 -22.13 -35.47
N GLY A 931 46.86 -22.61 -35.17
CA GLY A 931 47.73 -21.88 -34.27
C GLY A 931 48.99 -22.59 -33.82
N LEU A 932 49.73 -21.92 -32.93
CA LEU A 932 51.02 -22.33 -32.40
C LEU A 932 50.92 -22.64 -30.90
N VAL A 933 51.56 -23.72 -30.49
CA VAL A 933 51.72 -24.14 -29.10
C VAL A 933 53.18 -23.98 -28.70
N PHE A 934 53.45 -23.20 -27.67
CA PHE A 934 54.79 -23.09 -27.10
C PHE A 934 55.09 -24.30 -26.21
N GLN A 935 56.14 -25.04 -26.56
CA GLN A 935 56.50 -26.32 -25.93
C GLN A 935 57.18 -26.19 -24.56
N PRO A 936 58.05 -25.20 -24.30
CA PRO A 936 58.71 -25.09 -23.00
C PRO A 936 57.74 -24.85 -21.83
N THR A 937 58.11 -25.36 -20.67
CA THR A 937 57.39 -25.14 -19.40
C THR A 937 57.69 -23.73 -18.87
N VAL A 938 56.68 -23.04 -18.32
CA VAL A 938 56.87 -21.75 -17.64
C VAL A 938 56.47 -21.90 -16.18
N ARG A 939 57.37 -21.56 -15.24
CA ARG A 939 57.19 -21.76 -13.80
C ARG A 939 57.30 -20.45 -13.01
N GLY A 940 56.61 -20.41 -11.88
CA GLY A 940 56.51 -19.26 -10.99
C GLY A 940 55.66 -18.14 -11.59
N ASP A 941 55.80 -16.93 -11.05
CA ASP A 941 55.17 -15.74 -11.64
C ASP A 941 55.70 -15.52 -13.06
N PHE A 942 54.79 -15.22 -13.99
CA PHE A 942 55.11 -15.04 -15.40
C PHE A 942 54.34 -13.88 -16.04
N ASP A 943 54.79 -13.47 -17.21
CA ASP A 943 54.18 -12.43 -18.01
C ASP A 943 54.37 -12.75 -19.49
N ILE A 944 53.29 -13.16 -20.16
CA ILE A 944 53.30 -13.62 -21.55
C ILE A 944 52.61 -12.57 -22.40
N THR A 945 53.20 -12.20 -23.52
CA THR A 945 52.65 -11.21 -24.44
C THR A 945 52.86 -11.66 -25.87
N ILE A 946 51.81 -11.48 -26.68
CA ILE A 946 51.86 -11.66 -28.12
C ILE A 946 51.49 -10.36 -28.82
N GLU A 947 52.17 -10.09 -29.92
CA GLU A 947 51.85 -9.00 -30.84
C GLU A 947 51.45 -9.57 -32.18
N PHE A 948 50.39 -9.02 -32.77
CA PHE A 948 49.85 -9.49 -34.04
C PHE A 948 49.30 -8.32 -34.86
N ASP A 949 48.81 -8.59 -36.07
CA ASP A 949 48.01 -7.68 -36.87
C ASP A 949 46.60 -8.25 -37.06
N PRO A 950 45.56 -7.63 -36.50
CA PRO A 950 44.18 -8.10 -36.64
C PRO A 950 43.56 -7.78 -38.02
N ALA A 951 44.23 -7.05 -38.92
CA ALA A 951 43.63 -6.54 -40.15
C ALA A 951 43.05 -7.64 -41.08
N GLY A 952 43.63 -8.84 -41.08
CA GLY A 952 43.13 -9.97 -41.85
C GLY A 952 42.15 -10.88 -41.11
N LEU A 953 41.62 -10.47 -39.94
CA LEU A 953 40.59 -11.19 -39.22
C LEU A 953 39.22 -10.99 -39.89
N ALA A 954 38.58 -12.06 -40.36
CA ALA A 954 37.34 -11.95 -41.14
C ALA A 954 36.18 -11.40 -40.30
N LYS A 955 35.44 -10.42 -40.83
CA LYS A 955 34.22 -9.91 -40.19
C LYS A 955 33.18 -11.03 -40.07
N ALA A 956 32.70 -11.31 -38.87
CA ALA A 956 31.76 -12.41 -38.63
C ALA A 956 30.33 -12.10 -39.13
N THR A 957 29.54 -13.15 -39.36
CA THR A 957 28.10 -13.11 -39.65
C THR A 957 27.30 -13.06 -38.34
N ASN A 958 26.01 -12.70 -38.40
CA ASN A 958 25.17 -12.63 -37.19
C ASN A 958 25.13 -13.98 -36.46
N GLY A 959 25.63 -14.01 -35.23
CA GLY A 959 25.68 -15.21 -34.38
C GLY A 959 27.01 -15.98 -34.39
N THR A 960 28.01 -15.53 -35.14
CA THR A 960 29.37 -16.11 -35.15
C THR A 960 30.45 -15.09 -34.74
N ASN A 961 31.69 -15.53 -34.53
CA ASN A 961 32.83 -14.67 -34.28
C ASN A 961 34.12 -15.19 -34.92
N SER A 962 34.98 -14.30 -35.41
CA SER A 962 36.37 -14.62 -35.76
C SER A 962 37.28 -14.03 -34.70
N SER A 963 38.32 -14.75 -34.28
CA SER A 963 39.17 -14.33 -33.16
C SER A 963 40.63 -14.71 -33.34
N VAL A 964 41.52 -13.86 -32.84
CA VAL A 964 42.89 -14.23 -32.47
C VAL A 964 42.97 -14.29 -30.94
N GLY A 965 43.67 -15.28 -30.39
CA GLY A 965 43.68 -15.54 -28.97
C GLY A 965 45.05 -15.94 -28.42
N LEU A 966 45.31 -15.48 -27.19
CA LEU A 966 46.33 -15.99 -26.30
C LEU A 966 45.64 -16.82 -25.23
N GLN A 967 45.95 -18.12 -25.20
CA GLN A 967 45.38 -19.08 -24.26
C GLN A 967 46.48 -19.61 -23.34
N ILE A 968 46.14 -19.75 -22.05
CA ILE A 968 46.92 -20.55 -21.11
C ILE A 968 46.08 -21.67 -20.49
N GLU A 969 46.74 -22.76 -20.10
CA GLU A 969 46.13 -23.91 -19.44
C GLU A 969 46.91 -24.26 -18.16
N PRO A 970 46.52 -23.67 -17.01
CA PRO A 970 47.05 -24.07 -15.71
C PRO A 970 46.67 -25.52 -15.35
N PRO A 971 47.42 -26.17 -14.44
CA PRO A 971 47.05 -27.46 -13.86
C PRO A 971 45.63 -27.42 -13.28
N GLY A 972 44.84 -28.48 -13.47
CA GLY A 972 43.45 -28.57 -12.98
C GLY A 972 42.37 -28.47 -14.07
N GLY A 973 42.75 -28.43 -15.35
CA GLY A 973 41.79 -28.53 -16.48
C GLY A 973 41.00 -27.25 -16.75
N MET A 974 41.46 -26.11 -16.22
CA MET A 974 40.94 -24.78 -16.52
C MET A 974 41.71 -24.17 -17.70
N GLN A 975 41.02 -23.54 -18.64
CA GLN A 975 41.63 -22.76 -19.71
C GLN A 975 41.24 -21.29 -19.55
N LEU A 976 42.23 -20.41 -19.61
CA LEU A 976 42.04 -18.96 -19.60
C LEU A 976 42.47 -18.39 -20.94
N ASN A 977 41.60 -17.56 -21.52
CA ASN A 977 41.77 -17.03 -22.85
C ASN A 977 41.62 -15.52 -22.83
N SER A 978 42.53 -14.83 -23.51
CA SER A 978 42.39 -13.45 -23.95
C SER A 978 42.20 -13.47 -25.47
N PHE A 979 41.08 -12.95 -25.97
CA PHE A 979 40.74 -12.91 -27.38
C PHE A 979 40.63 -11.47 -27.88
N ALA A 980 41.10 -11.20 -29.08
CA ALA A 980 40.67 -10.07 -29.90
C ALA A 980 39.74 -10.60 -31.00
N GLU A 981 38.49 -10.15 -31.01
CA GLU A 981 37.40 -10.71 -31.79
C GLU A 981 36.79 -9.68 -32.75
N SER A 982 36.46 -10.13 -33.96
CA SER A 982 35.61 -9.43 -34.91
C SER A 982 34.23 -10.07 -34.93
N THR A 983 33.19 -9.27 -34.67
CA THR A 983 31.78 -9.68 -34.69
C THR A 983 31.03 -9.00 -35.84
N ALA A 984 29.74 -9.29 -36.01
CA ALA A 984 28.91 -8.61 -37.03
C ALA A 984 28.83 -7.08 -36.81
N ASP A 985 28.82 -6.65 -35.55
CA ASP A 985 28.54 -5.27 -35.16
C ASP A 985 29.80 -4.47 -34.75
N ALA A 986 30.81 -5.13 -34.19
CA ALA A 986 31.99 -4.46 -33.64
C ALA A 986 33.25 -5.33 -33.57
N PHE A 987 34.40 -4.68 -33.38
CA PHE A 987 35.64 -5.30 -32.94
C PHE A 987 35.77 -5.13 -31.42
N ALA A 988 36.03 -6.21 -30.69
CA ALA A 988 36.12 -6.19 -29.24
C ALA A 988 37.18 -7.18 -28.73
N THR A 989 37.77 -6.88 -27.58
CA THR A 989 38.59 -7.82 -26.82
C THR A 989 37.78 -8.48 -25.72
N ARG A 990 38.02 -9.78 -25.49
CA ARG A 990 37.25 -10.60 -24.54
C ARG A 990 38.15 -11.47 -23.70
N ALA A 991 37.88 -11.50 -22.40
CA ALA A 991 38.45 -12.47 -21.49
C ALA A 991 37.43 -13.61 -21.26
N GLN A 992 37.88 -14.86 -21.42
CA GLN A 992 37.03 -16.03 -21.26
C GLN A 992 37.73 -17.14 -20.48
N GLN A 993 37.00 -17.73 -19.53
CA GLN A 993 37.38 -18.95 -18.84
C GLN A 993 36.57 -20.12 -19.39
N ARG A 994 37.23 -21.28 -19.52
CA ARG A 994 36.59 -22.56 -19.81
C ARG A 994 36.95 -23.54 -18.70
N LEU A 995 35.93 -24.15 -18.11
CA LEU A 995 36.07 -25.22 -17.11
C LEU A 995 35.57 -26.52 -17.72
N ARG A 996 36.35 -27.59 -17.60
CA ARG A 996 35.92 -28.91 -18.07
C ARG A 996 34.83 -29.45 -17.14
N LEU A 997 33.71 -29.91 -17.69
CA LEU A 997 32.62 -30.48 -16.88
C LEU A 997 33.03 -31.84 -16.32
N PRO A 998 32.87 -32.10 -15.01
CA PRO A 998 33.17 -33.41 -14.41
C PRO A 998 32.32 -34.54 -14.97
N THR A 999 31.07 -34.23 -15.31
CA THR A 999 30.05 -35.18 -15.79
C THR A 999 30.21 -35.56 -17.27
N ASN A 1000 30.92 -34.74 -18.05
CA ASN A 1000 31.23 -35.03 -19.44
C ASN A 1000 32.60 -34.43 -19.81
N PRO A 1001 33.66 -35.25 -19.90
CA PRO A 1001 35.00 -34.79 -20.27
C PRO A 1001 35.09 -34.14 -21.67
N ARG A 1002 34.03 -34.22 -22.48
CA ARG A 1002 33.92 -33.59 -23.81
C ARG A 1002 33.22 -32.24 -23.81
N SER A 1003 32.68 -31.78 -22.68
CA SER A 1003 31.91 -30.54 -22.57
C SER A 1003 32.57 -29.55 -21.61
N TYR A 1004 32.48 -28.26 -21.95
CA TYR A 1004 33.06 -27.16 -21.18
C TYR A 1004 31.95 -26.22 -20.69
N ASP A 1005 32.07 -25.74 -19.46
CA ASP A 1005 31.34 -24.57 -18.96
C ASP A 1005 32.12 -23.31 -19.35
N TYR A 1006 31.43 -22.35 -19.95
CA TYR A 1006 32.03 -21.12 -20.47
C TYR A 1006 31.64 -19.95 -19.57
N LEU A 1007 32.63 -19.31 -18.97
CA LEU A 1007 32.44 -18.09 -18.19
C LEU A 1007 33.12 -16.92 -18.90
N ARG A 1008 32.33 -15.94 -19.33
CA ARG A 1008 32.88 -14.65 -19.81
C ARG A 1008 33.34 -13.86 -18.60
N LEU A 1009 34.62 -13.48 -18.59
CA LEU A 1009 35.24 -12.77 -17.47
C LEU A 1009 35.18 -11.25 -17.62
N GLY A 1010 35.18 -10.75 -18.86
CA GLY A 1010 35.14 -9.32 -19.19
C GLY A 1010 35.12 -9.10 -20.70
N THR A 1011 34.74 -7.91 -21.15
CA THR A 1011 34.78 -7.49 -22.56
C THR A 1011 35.10 -6.00 -22.63
N GLN A 1012 36.01 -5.62 -23.53
CA GLN A 1012 36.37 -4.23 -23.81
C GLN A 1012 36.25 -3.98 -25.31
N THR A 1013 35.59 -2.90 -25.71
CA THR A 1013 35.49 -2.49 -27.12
C THR A 1013 36.77 -1.79 -27.57
N GLY A 1014 37.15 -1.97 -28.85
CA GLY A 1014 38.36 -1.37 -29.42
C GLY A 1014 39.28 -2.40 -30.08
N ILE A 1015 40.07 -1.94 -31.04
CA ILE A 1015 41.03 -2.76 -31.78
C ILE A 1015 42.28 -2.96 -30.93
N ALA A 1016 42.53 -4.21 -30.53
CA ALA A 1016 43.78 -4.62 -29.93
C ALA A 1016 44.64 -5.38 -30.95
N ASP A 1017 45.92 -5.09 -30.95
CA ASP A 1017 46.96 -5.79 -31.72
C ASP A 1017 47.99 -6.46 -30.79
N GLN A 1018 47.73 -6.42 -29.48
CA GLN A 1018 48.53 -7.07 -28.44
C GLN A 1018 47.63 -7.75 -27.41
N LEU A 1019 47.98 -8.98 -27.01
CA LEU A 1019 47.32 -9.73 -25.94
C LEU A 1019 48.36 -10.16 -24.90
N ARG A 1020 48.04 -9.99 -23.62
CA ARG A 1020 48.96 -10.24 -22.51
C ARG A 1020 48.29 -11.01 -21.39
N ILE A 1021 48.98 -11.99 -20.82
CA ILE A 1021 48.54 -12.75 -19.64
C ILE A 1021 49.67 -12.73 -18.61
N ALA A 1022 49.39 -12.17 -17.43
CA ALA A 1022 50.36 -12.06 -16.35
C ALA A 1022 49.88 -12.83 -15.12
N GLN A 1023 50.74 -13.67 -14.55
CA GLN A 1023 50.52 -14.29 -13.24
C GLN A 1023 51.38 -13.61 -12.18
N ARG A 1024 50.76 -13.25 -11.06
CA ARG A 1024 51.42 -12.75 -9.85
C ARG A 1024 50.83 -13.42 -8.62
N ASP A 1025 51.69 -14.04 -7.82
CA ASP A 1025 51.28 -14.88 -6.70
C ASP A 1025 50.24 -15.92 -7.17
N GLN A 1026 49.04 -15.89 -6.60
CA GLN A 1026 47.91 -16.74 -6.97
C GLN A 1026 46.91 -16.05 -7.91
N SER A 1027 47.25 -14.93 -8.54
CA SER A 1027 46.34 -14.18 -9.42
C SER A 1027 46.85 -14.08 -10.86
N ILE A 1028 45.97 -14.37 -11.83
CA ILE A 1028 46.19 -14.20 -13.26
C ILE A 1028 45.38 -13.01 -13.76
N TYR A 1029 46.04 -12.15 -14.53
CA TYR A 1029 45.50 -10.95 -15.16
C TYR A 1029 45.48 -11.14 -16.68
N LEU A 1030 44.31 -10.93 -17.28
CA LEU A 1030 44.08 -10.98 -18.72
C LEU A 1030 44.04 -9.55 -19.25
N ILE A 1031 44.97 -9.20 -20.13
CA ILE A 1031 45.26 -7.84 -20.57
C ILE A 1031 45.21 -7.82 -22.11
N ALA A 1032 44.73 -6.71 -22.66
CA ALA A 1032 44.87 -6.41 -24.09
C ALA A 1032 45.35 -4.98 -24.28
N GLY A 1033 45.84 -4.67 -25.48
CA GLY A 1033 46.35 -3.35 -25.77
C GLY A 1033 46.62 -3.10 -27.25
N ASN A 1034 47.14 -1.90 -27.49
CA ASN A 1034 47.62 -1.44 -28.77
C ASN A 1034 49.13 -1.14 -28.67
N SER A 1035 49.92 -1.97 -29.33
CA SER A 1035 51.38 -1.90 -29.39
C SER A 1035 51.90 -0.58 -29.96
N LYS A 1036 51.17 0.08 -30.87
CA LYS A 1036 51.59 1.35 -31.48
C LYS A 1036 51.36 2.56 -30.58
N SER A 1037 50.30 2.55 -29.76
CA SER A 1037 49.98 3.65 -28.84
C SER A 1037 50.45 3.41 -27.40
N ASP A 1038 51.04 2.24 -27.13
CA ASP A 1038 51.42 1.77 -25.79
C ASP A 1038 50.26 1.80 -24.77
N GLN A 1039 49.02 1.72 -25.27
CA GLN A 1039 47.81 1.67 -24.44
C GLN A 1039 47.46 0.22 -24.13
N GLN A 1040 47.43 -0.15 -22.85
CA GLN A 1040 46.95 -1.44 -22.38
C GLN A 1040 45.79 -1.27 -21.39
N TRP A 1041 44.97 -2.29 -21.25
CA TRP A 1041 43.89 -2.36 -20.26
C TRP A 1041 43.72 -3.78 -19.73
N ILE A 1042 43.39 -3.89 -18.44
CA ILE A 1042 43.06 -5.16 -17.80
C ILE A 1042 41.62 -5.52 -18.18
N ILE A 1043 41.41 -6.65 -18.83
CA ILE A 1043 40.08 -7.16 -19.18
C ILE A 1043 39.47 -7.93 -18.01
N ALA A 1044 40.28 -8.72 -17.28
CA ALA A 1044 39.82 -9.49 -16.12
C ALA A 1044 40.99 -9.96 -15.23
N ALA A 1045 40.66 -10.34 -13.98
CA ALA A 1045 41.57 -10.99 -13.04
C ALA A 1045 40.94 -12.23 -12.38
N ARG A 1046 41.75 -13.27 -12.11
CA ARG A 1046 41.30 -14.54 -11.52
C ARG A 1046 42.34 -15.15 -10.60
N ASN A 1047 41.90 -15.81 -9.53
CA ASN A 1047 42.81 -16.59 -8.70
C ASN A 1047 43.01 -18.01 -9.26
N VAL A 1048 44.22 -18.54 -9.11
CA VAL A 1048 44.63 -19.89 -9.53
C VAL A 1048 45.41 -20.57 -8.41
N GLU A 1049 45.22 -21.88 -8.26
CA GLU A 1049 45.83 -22.66 -7.16
C GLU A 1049 47.33 -22.97 -7.39
N THR A 1050 47.81 -22.94 -8.63
CA THR A 1050 49.19 -23.31 -8.97
C THR A 1050 49.85 -22.33 -9.95
N THR A 1051 51.19 -22.26 -9.92
CA THR A 1051 52.04 -21.25 -10.59
C THR A 1051 52.89 -21.83 -11.71
N SER A 1052 52.49 -22.93 -12.37
CA SER A 1052 53.30 -23.57 -13.41
C SER A 1052 52.45 -23.98 -14.61
N LEU A 1053 52.82 -23.51 -15.80
CA LEU A 1053 52.22 -23.94 -17.07
C LEU A 1053 53.01 -25.14 -17.61
N THR A 1054 52.32 -26.25 -17.84
CA THR A 1054 52.91 -27.49 -18.39
C THR A 1054 53.38 -27.29 -19.84
N PRO A 1055 54.22 -28.19 -20.39
CA PRO A 1055 54.53 -28.18 -21.82
C PRO A 1055 53.25 -28.10 -22.68
N GLY A 1056 53.23 -27.16 -23.62
CA GLY A 1056 52.06 -26.88 -24.46
C GLY A 1056 50.89 -26.15 -23.80
N GLY A 1057 51.12 -25.62 -22.58
CA GLY A 1057 50.16 -24.84 -21.81
C GLY A 1057 50.00 -23.39 -22.26
N ILE A 1058 50.76 -22.92 -23.27
CA ILE A 1058 50.61 -21.58 -23.88
C ILE A 1058 50.29 -21.77 -25.37
N ARG A 1059 49.17 -21.20 -25.83
CA ARG A 1059 48.70 -21.32 -27.22
C ARG A 1059 48.33 -19.97 -27.81
N MET A 1060 48.73 -19.78 -29.08
CA MET A 1060 48.39 -18.63 -29.91
C MET A 1060 47.51 -19.16 -31.03
N LEU A 1061 46.25 -18.75 -31.06
CA LEU A 1061 45.26 -19.37 -31.93
C LEU A 1061 44.48 -18.35 -32.76
N VAL A 1062 44.06 -18.77 -33.94
CA VAL A 1062 43.16 -18.04 -34.84
C VAL A 1062 41.94 -18.93 -35.10
N HIS A 1063 40.75 -18.36 -34.94
CA HIS A 1063 39.47 -18.98 -35.23
C HIS A 1063 38.69 -18.09 -36.21
N THR A 1064 37.97 -18.71 -37.14
CA THR A 1064 37.12 -18.00 -38.12
C THR A 1064 35.69 -18.50 -38.03
N GLY A 1065 34.77 -17.59 -37.71
CA GLY A 1065 33.35 -17.90 -37.53
C GLY A 1065 32.55 -17.75 -38.82
N ASP A 1066 32.80 -18.60 -39.81
CA ASP A 1066 31.91 -18.86 -40.97
C ASP A 1066 32.59 -19.89 -41.90
N ALA A 1067 31.87 -20.89 -42.41
CA ALA A 1067 32.46 -21.87 -43.33
C ALA A 1067 32.94 -21.25 -44.67
N GLU A 1068 32.44 -20.08 -45.03
CA GLU A 1068 32.78 -19.39 -46.30
C GLU A 1068 33.83 -18.29 -46.13
N LYS A 1069 34.43 -18.14 -44.93
CA LYS A 1069 35.41 -17.09 -44.64
C LYS A 1069 36.75 -17.67 -44.22
N THR A 1070 37.78 -16.87 -44.40
CA THR A 1070 39.15 -17.19 -43.97
C THR A 1070 39.74 -16.00 -43.24
N SER A 1071 40.30 -16.24 -42.06
CA SER A 1071 41.10 -15.23 -41.34
C SER A 1071 42.58 -15.47 -41.58
N ARG A 1072 43.31 -14.38 -41.78
CA ARG A 1072 44.77 -14.35 -42.00
C ARG A 1072 45.36 -13.38 -40.99
N VAL A 1073 45.97 -13.88 -39.93
CA VAL A 1073 46.48 -13.04 -38.83
C VAL A 1073 48.00 -13.10 -38.85
N LEU A 1074 48.64 -11.95 -38.98
CA LEU A 1074 50.11 -11.83 -38.90
C LEU A 1074 50.53 -11.83 -37.43
N LEU A 1075 51.24 -12.85 -36.97
CA LEU A 1075 51.85 -12.91 -35.66
C LEU A 1075 53.29 -12.35 -35.74
N LYS A 1076 53.61 -11.38 -34.88
CA LYS A 1076 54.88 -10.62 -34.93
C LYS A 1076 55.88 -11.11 -33.90
N SER A 1077 55.46 -11.22 -32.64
CA SER A 1077 56.37 -11.59 -31.55
C SER A 1077 55.66 -12.38 -30.43
N LEU A 1078 56.46 -13.15 -29.70
CA LEU A 1078 56.10 -13.75 -28.41
C LEU A 1078 57.16 -13.33 -27.38
N ASP A 1079 56.74 -12.65 -26.31
CA ASP A 1079 57.58 -12.26 -25.19
C ASP A 1079 57.08 -12.90 -23.90
N ILE A 1080 57.93 -13.70 -23.26
CA ILE A 1080 57.66 -14.35 -21.98
C ILE A 1080 58.69 -13.88 -20.97
N ARG A 1081 58.22 -13.37 -19.84
CA ARG A 1081 59.05 -13.15 -18.66
C ARG A 1081 58.61 -14.05 -17.52
N ALA A 1082 59.56 -14.54 -16.73
CA ALA A 1082 59.26 -15.44 -15.61
C ALA A 1082 60.23 -15.24 -14.45
N THR A 1083 59.85 -15.73 -13.28
CA THR A 1083 60.73 -15.79 -12.10
C THR A 1083 61.70 -16.96 -12.16
N GLN A 1084 61.31 -18.08 -12.78
CA GLN A 1084 62.15 -19.27 -12.94
C GLN A 1084 62.66 -19.44 -14.38
N PRO A 1085 63.82 -20.09 -14.58
CA PRO A 1085 64.37 -20.32 -15.92
C PRO A 1085 63.36 -21.04 -16.83
N ILE A 1086 63.30 -20.60 -18.08
CA ILE A 1086 62.51 -21.24 -19.12
C ILE A 1086 63.44 -22.25 -19.80
N PRO A 1087 63.28 -23.57 -19.58
CA PRO A 1087 64.18 -24.57 -20.12
C PRO A 1087 64.00 -24.64 -21.64
N ILE A 1088 64.95 -24.07 -22.37
CA ILE A 1088 65.08 -24.22 -23.82
C ILE A 1088 65.78 -25.58 -24.04
N PRO A 1089 65.16 -26.54 -24.75
CA PRO A 1089 65.81 -27.80 -25.04
C PRO A 1089 67.12 -27.57 -25.81
N SER A 1090 68.27 -28.01 -25.29
CA SER A 1090 69.52 -28.03 -26.06
C SER A 1090 69.52 -29.21 -27.03
N GLU A 1091 70.21 -29.08 -28.16
CA GLU A 1091 70.25 -29.96 -29.35
C GLU A 1091 70.59 -31.46 -29.13
N LYS A 1092 70.68 -31.95 -27.89
CA LYS A 1092 71.07 -33.34 -27.57
C LYS A 1092 70.25 -34.06 -26.49
N GLU A 1093 69.08 -33.56 -26.11
CA GLU A 1093 68.10 -34.40 -25.40
C GLU A 1093 66.91 -34.68 -26.30
N ALA A 1094 66.95 -35.84 -26.97
CA ALA A 1094 65.76 -36.44 -27.53
C ALA A 1094 64.74 -36.60 -26.39
N VAL A 1095 63.70 -35.76 -26.41
CA VAL A 1095 62.52 -35.93 -25.57
C VAL A 1095 62.03 -37.37 -25.76
N PRO A 1096 61.80 -38.15 -24.69
CA PRO A 1096 61.21 -39.46 -24.84
C PRO A 1096 59.89 -39.27 -25.57
N ALA A 1097 59.66 -40.05 -26.63
CA ALA A 1097 58.38 -40.09 -27.32
C ALA A 1097 57.28 -40.15 -26.24
N LEU A 1098 56.46 -39.09 -26.18
CA LEU A 1098 55.24 -39.09 -25.39
C LEU A 1098 54.44 -40.31 -25.88
N ASN A 1099 54.49 -41.38 -25.09
CA ASN A 1099 53.63 -42.54 -25.28
C ASN A 1099 52.20 -42.03 -25.40
N ASN A 1100 51.63 -42.27 -26.59
CA ASN A 1100 50.25 -42.11 -27.01
C ASN A 1100 49.26 -41.83 -25.86
N SER A 1101 49.16 -40.58 -25.44
CA SER A 1101 47.89 -40.01 -25.01
C SER A 1101 47.33 -39.29 -26.23
N PRO A 1102 46.19 -39.74 -26.78
CA PRO A 1102 45.73 -39.24 -28.06
C PRO A 1102 45.47 -37.73 -27.96
N SER A 1103 46.11 -36.96 -28.85
CA SER A 1103 45.61 -35.62 -29.11
C SER A 1103 44.16 -35.75 -29.60
N MET A 1104 43.30 -34.80 -29.22
CA MET A 1104 41.89 -34.75 -29.62
C MET A 1104 41.69 -34.84 -31.15
N ILE A 1105 42.74 -34.58 -31.94
CA ILE A 1105 42.76 -34.65 -33.40
C ILE A 1105 43.02 -36.07 -33.91
N GLN A 1106 43.83 -36.89 -33.24
CA GLN A 1106 44.07 -38.27 -33.67
C GLN A 1106 42.82 -39.16 -33.49
N SER A 1107 42.04 -38.92 -32.41
CA SER A 1107 40.74 -39.57 -32.21
C SER A 1107 39.66 -39.16 -33.23
N LEU A 1108 39.87 -38.06 -33.97
CA LEU A 1108 38.99 -37.61 -35.05
C LEU A 1108 39.38 -38.25 -36.41
N LEU A 1109 40.64 -38.60 -36.61
CA LEU A 1109 41.13 -39.22 -37.84
C LEU A 1109 40.88 -40.74 -37.89
N ASP A 1110 40.90 -41.44 -36.75
CA ASP A 1110 40.61 -42.88 -36.68
C ASP A 1110 39.12 -43.24 -36.83
N ARG A 1111 38.24 -42.24 -37.05
CA ARG A 1111 36.80 -42.43 -37.30
C ARG A 1111 36.37 -42.26 -38.76
N PHE A 1112 37.30 -41.98 -39.68
CA PHE A 1112 36.99 -41.71 -41.09
C PHE A 1112 37.91 -42.46 -42.08
N GLN A 1113 38.14 -43.75 -41.85
CA GLN A 1113 38.37 -44.72 -42.93
C GLN A 1113 37.19 -45.71 -42.95
N PRO A 1114 36.81 -46.24 -44.12
CA PRO A 1114 35.50 -46.88 -44.34
C PRO A 1114 35.19 -48.04 -43.38
#